data_AF-A0A1G3KXX7-F1
#
_entry.id   AF-A0A1G3KXX7-F1
#
_cell.length_a   1.000
_cell.length_b   1.000
_cell.length_c   1.000
_cell.angle_alpha   90.00
_cell.angle_beta   90.00
_cell.angle_gamma   90.00
#
_symmetry.space_group_name_H-M   'P 1'
#
loop_
_entity.id
_entity.type
_entity.pdbx_description
1 polymer ?
#
loop_
_entity_poly.entity_id
_entity_poly.type
_entity_poly.pdbx_seq_one_letter_code
_entity_poly.pdbx_strand_id
1 'polypeptide(L)'
;MAILKELQEKLKEEQWTRSTIENFGKKESDDLENLLKSIINEKKETEAHQITLDFVKNSPKSITGLYILGLLSYKIDDKENTDSLIHLVEIFKDNKRWSVVETILNKIIENEESIYAYKLLLHIYDNFKKEKEKEKYEILEKLVAIDTENGDLAKRLAEYYEKKDPVLALKYFKSALRRYAKSKQFSLLETIWKKIVSEIPEEIHFFQNIASFIADNNQELSHNLMLSLLDELEGVEKIEEAIFVAKNMLVKEPFNQKIRSRLIDLYREKYKNSTQLEICMKNSGLNDPKSKIENSIKKFEKEILFDQDSYIYHKTWGIGKIQEIKGEDFYLIFDGKINHKMSYIMALKSLMPLTPEHIWVLKKEKKIGNIHSKEEAKKILVAILKSFPDKELSIDNFKDELVPDIINTNEWNKWWNNAKTYLKEESNIGMIKEGRPKYILRDIKLSYEEELINSFHQTKKFDDKVKIYEEFIKESDLIEEFADEFKEMVQYFKDTIQNPRFDFHEQLISFILLKRLFRTNKKYVGEIEYSFSIFNDEDNLIKTLLHNYKADYKKEIINYIEKELPECETVLQEIFWIDRGQLAPHIMEKLSLHLSPEDMKELVEDTIHNKFKMNPYITMWCLERMIEGDYRTYQFSLKDLYIEILYRIDTIGKLMNQKKLNWFTPSISTPEAKNILNTATDILFRELIDQEEGEPTSFIDFVVSHQDEDYIVKIYHLIKNSSGLISTNKGKTGKNELIRQILKKLPHVEEVKSQDDLISHVIIDYLDERIIWSSEDGFNKQRKKIEELNIEKSKNVVEIDKARQKGDLRENAEYQAAREKESTLNNQIKFLQELIDKTKIIDLSQISGEEVTPGTTVQIERNAKKESYTILGFWDTNEEKHILAYNSPLAKAMLGGKKNQDINVEIGGQDVHIKILDIKPYKG
;
A
#
# COMPACT_ATOMS: atom_id res chain seq x y z
N MET A 1 11.42 50.53 8.50
CA MET A 1 12.69 50.77 9.22
C MET A 1 12.50 51.19 10.67
N ALA A 2 11.38 51.82 11.07
CA ALA A 2 11.17 52.28 12.45
C ALA A 2 11.26 51.16 13.50
N ILE A 3 10.56 50.03 13.31
CA ILE A 3 10.53 48.94 14.29
C ILE A 3 11.88 48.22 14.50
N LEU A 4 12.70 48.09 13.44
CA LEU A 4 14.03 47.51 13.55
C LEU A 4 15.01 48.44 14.28
N LYS A 5 14.82 49.75 14.14
CA LYS A 5 15.59 50.74 14.89
C LYS A 5 15.20 50.72 16.38
N GLU A 6 13.91 50.60 16.68
CA GLU A 6 13.41 50.41 18.04
C GLU A 6 13.99 49.13 18.67
N LEU A 7 14.02 48.02 17.93
CA LEU A 7 14.69 46.78 18.37
C LEU A 7 16.18 47.00 18.68
N GLN A 8 16.91 47.68 17.80
CA GLN A 8 18.34 47.98 18.02
C GLN A 8 18.58 48.91 19.21
N GLU A 9 17.70 49.88 19.43
CA GLU A 9 17.75 50.76 20.61
C GLU A 9 17.49 49.95 21.88
N LYS A 10 16.46 49.10 21.89
CA LYS A 10 16.13 48.21 23.02
C LYS A 10 17.28 47.25 23.37
N LEU A 11 17.94 46.67 22.37
CA LEU A 11 19.11 45.80 22.57
C LEU A 11 20.31 46.57 23.16
N LYS A 12 20.52 47.82 22.75
CA LYS A 12 21.64 48.67 23.24
C LYS A 12 21.41 49.26 24.62
N GLU A 13 20.16 49.49 25.00
CA GLU A 13 19.80 50.02 26.32
C GLU A 13 20.06 49.01 27.45
N GLU A 14 20.01 47.71 27.15
CA GLU A 14 20.20 46.67 28.15
C GLU A 14 21.69 46.47 28.48
N GLN A 15 22.06 46.73 29.74
CA GLN A 15 23.36 46.39 30.30
C GLN A 15 23.23 45.21 31.27
N TRP A 16 23.92 44.10 30.97
CA TRP A 16 23.91 42.92 31.82
C TRP A 16 24.47 43.23 33.22
N THR A 17 23.60 43.28 34.22
CA THR A 17 23.90 43.59 35.62
C THR A 17 23.08 42.73 36.58
N ARG A 18 23.48 42.62 37.86
CA ARG A 18 22.66 41.94 38.88
C ARG A 18 21.29 42.59 39.04
N SER A 19 21.21 43.92 38.92
CA SER A 19 19.95 44.68 38.97
C SER A 19 19.03 44.39 37.80
N THR A 20 19.54 44.17 36.58
CA THR A 20 18.68 43.77 35.45
C THR A 20 18.03 42.40 35.66
N ILE A 21 18.75 41.45 36.28
CA ILE A 21 18.19 40.12 36.58
C ILE A 21 17.12 40.20 37.67
N GLU A 22 17.27 41.06 38.68
CA GLU A 22 16.29 41.27 39.75
C GLU A 22 15.04 42.03 39.27
N ASN A 23 15.20 42.98 38.35
CA ASN A 23 14.11 43.81 37.86
C ASN A 23 13.28 43.16 36.74
N PHE A 24 13.82 42.16 36.03
CA PHE A 24 13.07 41.48 34.97
C PHE A 24 11.88 40.71 35.54
N GLY A 25 10.67 41.06 35.13
CA GLY A 25 9.42 40.46 35.55
C GLY A 25 8.38 40.44 34.43
N LYS A 26 7.10 40.37 34.82
CA LYS A 26 5.99 40.25 33.87
C LYS A 26 5.90 41.46 32.93
N LYS A 27 6.13 42.67 33.45
CA LYS A 27 6.01 43.90 32.67
C LYS A 27 7.06 43.98 31.57
N GLU A 28 8.30 43.64 31.88
CA GLU A 28 9.42 43.63 30.93
C GLU A 28 9.19 42.55 29.86
N SER A 29 8.68 41.38 30.25
CA SER A 29 8.27 40.32 29.31
C SER A 29 7.16 40.78 28.36
N ASP A 30 6.11 41.42 28.89
CA ASP A 30 4.97 41.94 28.11
C ASP A 30 5.44 43.02 27.09
N ASP A 31 6.38 43.87 27.49
CA ASP A 31 6.97 44.89 26.60
C ASP A 31 7.75 44.25 25.43
N LEU A 32 8.52 43.20 25.70
CA LEU A 32 9.24 42.45 24.65
C LEU A 32 8.28 41.71 23.70
N GLU A 33 7.18 41.17 24.22
CA GLU A 33 6.15 40.52 23.41
C GLU A 33 5.42 41.51 22.50
N ASN A 34 5.14 42.72 22.97
CA ASN A 34 4.54 43.76 22.15
C ASN A 34 5.48 44.19 21.01
N LEU A 35 6.78 44.27 21.28
CA LEU A 35 7.80 44.52 20.26
C LEU A 35 7.82 43.40 19.21
N LEU A 36 7.81 42.14 19.64
CA LEU A 36 7.74 40.97 18.75
C LEU A 36 6.47 40.98 17.87
N LYS A 37 5.30 41.27 18.45
CA LYS A 37 4.05 41.38 17.69
C LYS A 37 4.12 42.47 16.62
N SER A 38 4.73 43.60 16.93
CA SER A 38 4.94 44.68 15.97
C SER A 38 5.90 44.28 14.84
N ILE A 39 6.98 43.54 15.16
CA ILE A 39 7.91 43.00 14.16
C ILE A 39 7.20 42.02 13.21
N ILE A 40 6.37 41.12 13.75
CA ILE A 40 5.59 40.14 12.99
C ILE A 40 4.55 40.84 12.10
N ASN A 41 3.82 41.83 12.66
CA ASN A 41 2.83 42.59 11.89
C ASN A 41 3.46 43.35 10.71
N GLU A 42 4.70 43.82 10.88
CA GLU A 42 5.46 44.47 9.81
C GLU A 42 6.20 43.50 8.86
N LYS A 43 6.09 42.18 9.07
CA LYS A 43 6.75 41.12 8.28
C LYS A 43 8.29 41.27 8.19
N LYS A 44 8.93 41.54 9.34
CA LYS A 44 10.39 41.74 9.43
C LYS A 44 11.10 40.72 10.31
N GLU A 45 10.55 39.52 10.42
CA GLU A 45 11.04 38.46 11.30
C GLU A 45 12.48 38.07 10.98
N THR A 46 12.80 37.85 9.69
CA THR A 46 14.15 37.46 9.24
C THR A 46 15.18 38.56 9.49
N GLU A 47 14.84 39.82 9.21
CA GLU A 47 15.72 40.97 9.43
C GLU A 47 15.97 41.22 10.92
N ALA A 48 14.90 41.14 11.73
CA ALA A 48 15.00 41.27 13.19
C ALA A 48 15.81 40.13 13.80
N HIS A 49 15.60 38.90 13.35
CA HIS A 49 16.34 37.72 13.80
C HIS A 49 17.83 37.89 13.57
N GLN A 50 18.24 38.27 12.35
CA GLN A 50 19.66 38.49 12.03
C GLN A 50 20.30 39.58 12.90
N ILE A 51 19.58 40.71 13.12
CA ILE A 51 20.05 41.79 14.00
C ILE A 51 20.24 41.28 15.44
N THR A 52 19.28 40.52 15.97
CA THR A 52 19.36 39.99 17.33
C THR A 52 20.44 38.91 17.45
N LEU A 53 20.60 38.04 16.45
CA LEU A 53 21.63 37.02 16.38
C LEU A 53 23.03 37.64 16.44
N ASP A 54 23.30 38.65 15.62
CA ASP A 54 24.58 39.34 15.60
C ASP A 54 24.85 40.12 16.90
N PHE A 55 23.80 40.60 17.56
CA PHE A 55 23.92 41.19 18.89
C PHE A 55 24.27 40.14 19.96
N VAL A 56 23.56 39.01 20.00
CA VAL A 56 23.78 37.94 20.98
C VAL A 56 25.17 37.33 20.84
N LYS A 57 25.73 37.20 19.63
CA LYS A 57 27.12 36.78 19.41
C LYS A 57 28.13 37.65 20.17
N ASN A 58 27.88 38.96 20.25
CA ASN A 58 28.74 39.90 20.95
C ASN A 58 28.37 40.05 22.44
N SER A 59 27.12 39.77 22.80
CA SER A 59 26.55 39.94 24.14
C SER A 59 25.77 38.69 24.56
N PRO A 60 26.43 37.55 24.83
CA PRO A 60 25.78 36.25 24.98
C PRO A 60 24.88 36.10 26.22
N LYS A 61 24.97 37.05 27.17
CA LYS A 61 24.17 37.06 28.40
C LYS A 61 23.03 38.08 28.40
N SER A 62 22.77 38.78 27.29
CA SER A 62 21.67 39.75 27.22
C SER A 62 20.32 39.05 27.35
N ILE A 63 19.50 39.50 28.30
CA ILE A 63 18.17 38.94 28.55
C ILE A 63 17.25 39.23 27.37
N THR A 64 17.24 40.48 26.89
CA THR A 64 16.44 40.93 25.74
C THR A 64 16.89 40.23 24.46
N GLY A 65 18.21 40.14 24.25
CA GLY A 65 18.79 39.46 23.09
C GLY A 65 18.38 37.99 23.03
N LEU A 66 18.58 37.24 24.12
CA LEU A 66 18.22 35.82 24.18
C LEU A 66 16.71 35.58 24.06
N TYR A 67 15.89 36.42 24.72
CA TYR A 67 14.43 36.30 24.69
C TYR A 67 13.86 36.53 23.29
N ILE A 68 14.28 37.63 22.64
CA ILE A 68 13.83 37.97 21.28
C ILE A 68 14.39 36.97 20.26
N LEU A 69 15.68 36.61 20.35
CA LEU A 69 16.31 35.69 19.42
C LEU A 69 15.61 34.34 19.43
N GLY A 70 15.38 33.76 20.61
CA GLY A 70 14.74 32.45 20.71
C GLY A 70 13.28 32.44 20.21
N LEU A 71 12.50 33.48 20.51
CA LEU A 71 11.11 33.57 20.01
C LEU A 71 11.02 33.84 18.51
N LEU A 72 11.92 34.67 17.95
CA LEU A 72 12.01 34.86 16.51
C LEU A 72 12.48 33.59 15.81
N SER A 73 13.41 32.86 16.42
CA SER A 73 13.93 31.59 15.90
C SER A 73 12.80 30.56 15.72
N TYR A 74 11.89 30.44 16.69
CA TYR A 74 10.67 29.62 16.49
C TYR A 74 9.77 30.10 15.35
N LYS A 75 9.69 31.43 15.10
CA LYS A 75 8.82 31.97 14.04
C LYS A 75 9.38 31.75 12.65
N ILE A 76 10.69 31.73 12.49
CA ILE A 76 11.35 31.51 11.20
C ILE A 76 11.85 30.07 11.02
N ASP A 77 11.53 29.17 11.97
CA ASP A 77 11.96 27.76 12.00
C ASP A 77 13.50 27.57 12.03
N ASP A 78 14.21 28.50 12.69
CA ASP A 78 15.66 28.40 12.91
C ASP A 78 15.95 27.64 14.20
N LYS A 79 16.12 26.32 14.10
CA LYS A 79 16.38 25.45 15.25
C LYS A 79 17.74 25.65 15.91
N GLU A 80 18.72 26.24 15.23
CA GLU A 80 20.07 26.41 15.81
C GLU A 80 20.07 27.40 16.98
N ASN A 81 19.11 28.33 17.00
CA ASN A 81 19.10 29.45 17.93
C ASN A 81 17.92 29.44 18.93
N THR A 82 17.05 28.42 18.90
CA THR A 82 15.97 28.23 19.89
C THR A 82 16.50 28.00 21.30
N ASP A 83 17.69 27.40 21.41
CA ASP A 83 18.44 27.20 22.67
C ASP A 83 18.74 28.51 23.41
N SER A 84 18.59 29.67 22.76
CA SER A 84 18.68 30.98 23.41
C SER A 84 17.72 31.12 24.59
N LEU A 85 16.50 30.56 24.49
CA LEU A 85 15.56 30.56 25.63
C LEU A 85 15.99 29.60 26.73
N ILE A 86 16.61 28.47 26.39
CA ILE A 86 17.17 27.53 27.38
C ILE A 86 18.32 28.21 28.13
N HIS A 87 19.20 28.92 27.43
CA HIS A 87 20.26 29.70 28.06
C HIS A 87 19.69 30.75 29.01
N LEU A 88 18.61 31.42 28.59
CA LEU A 88 17.92 32.39 29.43
C LEU A 88 17.29 31.75 30.68
N VAL A 89 16.68 30.58 30.52
CA VAL A 89 16.15 29.77 31.63
C VAL A 89 17.25 29.44 32.63
N GLU A 90 18.42 28.99 32.18
CA GLU A 90 19.57 28.68 33.06
C GLU A 90 20.02 29.92 33.84
N ILE A 91 20.13 31.09 33.19
CA ILE A 91 20.48 32.36 33.86
C ILE A 91 19.49 32.66 35.00
N PHE A 92 18.18 32.61 34.74
CA PHE A 92 17.18 32.90 35.78
C PHE A 92 17.08 31.81 36.86
N LYS A 93 17.33 30.55 36.49
CA LYS A 93 17.39 29.41 37.40
C LYS A 93 18.53 29.55 38.40
N ASP A 94 19.73 29.88 37.94
CA ASP A 94 20.91 30.12 38.79
C ASP A 94 20.69 31.26 39.78
N ASN A 95 19.89 32.26 39.38
CA ASN A 95 19.50 33.39 40.22
C ASN A 95 18.19 33.15 41.01
N LYS A 96 17.68 31.91 41.04
CA LYS A 96 16.48 31.49 41.80
C LYS A 96 15.20 32.28 41.46
N ARG A 97 15.11 32.84 40.25
CA ARG A 97 13.95 33.59 39.75
C ARG A 97 12.88 32.67 39.15
N TRP A 98 12.34 31.74 39.96
CA TRP A 98 11.45 30.67 39.50
C TRP A 98 10.18 31.13 38.78
N SER A 99 9.60 32.27 39.17
CA SER A 99 8.43 32.81 38.48
C SER A 99 8.73 33.27 37.05
N VAL A 100 9.94 33.74 36.79
CA VAL A 100 10.38 34.15 35.43
C VAL A 100 10.72 32.92 34.61
N VAL A 101 11.39 31.94 35.25
CA VAL A 101 11.67 30.64 34.63
C VAL A 101 10.37 30.00 34.15
N GLU A 102 9.32 29.94 34.99
CA GLU A 102 8.01 29.42 34.60
C GLU A 102 7.43 30.14 33.36
N THR A 103 7.51 31.47 33.31
CA THR A 103 7.03 32.24 32.15
C THR A 103 7.77 31.83 30.88
N ILE A 104 9.10 31.77 30.91
CA ILE A 104 9.90 31.41 29.73
C ILE A 104 9.65 29.95 29.32
N LEU A 105 9.55 29.02 30.29
CA LEU A 105 9.24 27.62 30.02
C LEU A 105 7.87 27.45 29.34
N ASN A 106 6.85 28.18 29.78
CA ASN A 106 5.55 28.16 29.12
C ASN A 106 5.64 28.68 27.68
N LYS A 107 6.48 29.69 27.41
CA LYS A 107 6.73 30.15 26.03
C LYS A 107 7.44 29.13 25.17
N ILE A 108 8.39 28.39 25.73
CA ILE A 108 9.02 27.25 25.03
C ILE A 108 7.92 26.23 24.68
N ILE A 109 7.10 25.83 25.65
CA ILE A 109 6.02 24.84 25.48
C ILE A 109 4.92 25.29 24.50
N GLU A 110 4.67 26.60 24.39
CA GLU A 110 3.74 27.16 23.39
C GLU A 110 4.24 26.96 21.94
N ASN A 111 5.55 26.83 21.73
CA ASN A 111 6.16 26.73 20.41
C ASN A 111 6.72 25.32 20.10
N GLU A 112 7.19 24.57 21.10
CA GLU A 112 7.77 23.22 20.93
C GLU A 112 7.43 22.25 22.07
N GLU A 113 7.42 20.94 21.77
CA GLU A 113 7.29 19.88 22.77
C GLU A 113 8.64 19.56 23.42
N SER A 114 9.03 20.35 24.42
CA SER A 114 10.35 20.22 25.07
C SER A 114 10.31 19.37 26.35
N ILE A 115 10.98 18.21 26.34
CA ILE A 115 11.16 17.35 27.53
C ILE A 115 11.82 18.13 28.66
N TYR A 116 12.85 18.94 28.33
CA TYR A 116 13.55 19.78 29.31
C TYR A 116 12.59 20.77 29.97
N ALA A 117 11.78 21.47 29.17
CA ALA A 117 10.86 22.47 29.69
C ALA A 117 9.80 21.86 30.60
N TYR A 118 9.18 20.75 30.18
CA TYR A 118 8.20 20.04 31.00
C TYR A 118 8.79 19.49 32.31
N LYS A 119 10.00 18.90 32.28
CA LYS A 119 10.69 18.40 33.49
C LYS A 119 10.95 19.53 34.50
N LEU A 120 11.46 20.66 34.03
CA LEU A 120 11.77 21.78 34.91
C LEU A 120 10.49 22.46 35.43
N LEU A 121 9.45 22.57 34.61
CA LEU A 121 8.16 23.11 35.03
C LEU A 121 7.50 22.21 36.09
N LEU A 122 7.57 20.90 35.91
CA LEU A 122 7.10 19.92 36.89
C LEU A 122 7.85 20.06 38.23
N HIS A 123 9.18 20.22 38.18
CA HIS A 123 10.00 20.49 39.36
C HIS A 123 9.59 21.80 40.06
N ILE A 124 9.24 22.85 39.31
CA ILE A 124 8.76 24.11 39.88
C ILE A 124 7.43 23.89 40.62
N TYR A 125 6.50 23.16 40.02
CA TYR A 125 5.19 22.92 40.62
C TYR A 125 5.28 22.03 41.86
N ASP A 126 6.19 21.07 41.87
CA ASP A 126 6.45 20.22 43.02
C ASP A 126 6.98 20.97 44.25
N ASN A 127 7.88 21.92 44.02
CA ASN A 127 8.63 22.55 45.10
C ASN A 127 8.09 23.92 45.51
N PHE A 128 7.46 24.66 44.59
CA PHE A 128 7.15 26.07 44.80
C PHE A 128 5.67 26.44 44.62
N LYS A 129 4.84 25.60 43.96
CA LYS A 129 3.43 25.91 43.65
C LYS A 129 2.49 24.74 43.93
N LYS A 130 2.33 24.39 45.21
CA LYS A 130 1.52 23.23 45.65
C LYS A 130 0.03 23.37 45.32
N GLU A 131 -0.45 24.59 45.16
CA GLU A 131 -1.82 24.92 44.79
C GLU A 131 -2.18 24.62 43.32
N LYS A 132 -1.19 24.46 42.44
CA LYS A 132 -1.37 24.12 41.00
C LYS A 132 -1.42 22.62 40.74
N GLU A 133 -2.25 21.91 41.51
CA GLU A 133 -2.29 20.45 41.43
C GLU A 133 -2.81 19.96 40.07
N LYS A 134 -3.79 20.64 39.47
CA LYS A 134 -4.35 20.25 38.17
C LYS A 134 -3.34 20.41 37.03
N GLU A 135 -2.72 21.58 36.93
CA GLU A 135 -1.74 21.91 35.88
C GLU A 135 -0.51 21.01 35.96
N LYS A 136 -0.10 20.62 37.18
CA LYS A 136 0.96 19.65 37.40
C LYS A 136 0.68 18.31 36.73
N TYR A 137 -0.54 17.77 36.85
CA TYR A 137 -0.87 16.49 36.24
C TYR A 137 -1.08 16.61 34.72
N GLU A 138 -1.60 17.73 34.24
CA GLU A 138 -1.65 18.01 32.79
C GLU A 138 -0.24 18.04 32.17
N ILE A 139 0.75 18.61 32.86
CA ILE A 139 2.15 18.56 32.43
C ILE A 139 2.71 17.15 32.53
N LEU A 140 2.41 16.42 33.61
CA LEU A 140 2.89 15.06 33.80
C LEU A 140 2.37 14.12 32.70
N GLU A 141 1.11 14.25 32.28
CA GLU A 141 0.54 13.49 31.16
C GLU A 141 1.25 13.76 29.85
N LYS A 142 1.49 15.05 29.52
CA LYS A 142 2.26 15.43 28.33
C LYS A 142 3.68 14.87 28.41
N LEU A 143 4.31 14.95 29.57
CA LEU A 143 5.68 14.49 29.75
C LEU A 143 5.79 12.96 29.67
N VAL A 144 4.87 12.19 30.29
CA VAL A 144 4.82 10.72 30.18
C VAL A 144 4.67 10.27 28.74
N ALA A 145 3.91 11.01 27.95
CA ALA A 145 3.73 10.72 26.55
C ALA A 145 4.97 11.00 25.69
N ILE A 146 5.80 11.98 26.05
CA ILE A 146 6.98 12.34 25.25
C ILE A 146 8.21 11.54 25.74
N ASP A 147 8.45 11.48 27.05
CA ASP A 147 9.56 10.75 27.69
C ASP A 147 9.17 9.29 27.98
N THR A 148 9.45 8.41 27.02
CA THR A 148 9.12 6.97 27.09
C THR A 148 10.17 6.11 27.77
N GLU A 149 11.32 6.66 28.11
CA GLU A 149 12.35 5.88 28.79
C GLU A 149 12.18 5.93 30.31
N ASN A 150 11.48 6.96 30.79
CA ASN A 150 11.30 7.19 32.21
C ASN A 150 10.04 6.48 32.76
N GLY A 151 10.27 5.38 33.46
CA GLY A 151 9.22 4.63 34.17
C GLY A 151 8.69 5.35 35.42
N ASP A 152 9.47 6.21 36.07
CA ASP A 152 9.05 6.94 37.28
C ASP A 152 7.93 7.93 36.98
N LEU A 153 7.97 8.57 35.82
CA LEU A 153 6.92 9.49 35.38
C LEU A 153 5.59 8.76 35.19
N ALA A 154 5.62 7.61 34.49
CA ALA A 154 4.43 6.79 34.27
C ALA A 154 3.88 6.25 35.60
N LYS A 155 4.76 5.76 36.49
CA LYS A 155 4.39 5.32 37.83
C LYS A 155 3.71 6.43 38.63
N ARG A 156 4.30 7.64 38.63
CA ARG A 156 3.76 8.79 39.36
C ARG A 156 2.36 9.17 38.87
N LEU A 157 2.14 9.09 37.57
CA LEU A 157 0.83 9.34 36.96
C LEU A 157 -0.17 8.22 37.32
N ALA A 158 0.28 6.97 37.35
CA ALA A 158 -0.53 5.84 37.80
C ALA A 158 -1.00 6.00 39.26
N GLU A 159 -0.10 6.36 40.16
CA GLU A 159 -0.41 6.61 41.59
C GLU A 159 -1.43 7.75 41.78
N TYR A 160 -1.44 8.75 40.89
CA TYR A 160 -2.46 9.80 40.91
C TYR A 160 -3.84 9.29 40.53
N TYR A 161 -3.92 8.47 39.48
CA TYR A 161 -5.17 7.92 38.99
C TYR A 161 -5.71 6.78 39.85
N GLU A 162 -4.87 6.15 40.68
CA GLU A 162 -5.22 4.97 41.49
C GLU A 162 -6.54 5.10 42.27
N LYS A 163 -6.82 6.28 42.84
CA LYS A 163 -8.07 6.54 43.57
C LYS A 163 -9.19 7.16 42.73
N LYS A 164 -8.86 7.68 41.55
CA LYS A 164 -9.78 8.46 40.69
C LYS A 164 -10.37 7.60 39.58
N ASP A 165 -9.51 6.85 38.92
CA ASP A 165 -9.80 5.96 37.80
C ASP A 165 -8.82 4.78 37.84
N PRO A 166 -9.22 3.67 38.50
CA PRO A 166 -8.36 2.48 38.63
C PRO A 166 -7.97 1.86 37.29
N VAL A 167 -8.84 1.95 36.27
CA VAL A 167 -8.57 1.40 34.94
C VAL A 167 -7.45 2.20 34.29
N LEU A 168 -7.52 3.53 34.36
CA LEU A 168 -6.49 4.41 33.84
C LEU A 168 -5.17 4.30 34.64
N ALA A 169 -5.25 4.09 35.95
CA ALA A 169 -4.09 3.84 36.79
C ALA A 169 -3.34 2.57 36.36
N LEU A 170 -4.08 1.48 36.15
CA LEU A 170 -3.53 0.20 35.71
C LEU A 170 -2.81 0.33 34.36
N LYS A 171 -3.39 1.07 33.41
CA LYS A 171 -2.74 1.39 32.12
C LYS A 171 -1.37 2.04 32.33
N TYR A 172 -1.27 3.06 33.17
CA TYR A 172 0.01 3.72 33.44
C TYR A 172 0.99 2.86 34.25
N PHE A 173 0.50 1.98 35.14
CA PHE A 173 1.36 0.98 35.80
C PHE A 173 1.95 -0.02 34.78
N LYS A 174 1.15 -0.52 33.83
CA LYS A 174 1.65 -1.37 32.74
C LYS A 174 2.71 -0.66 31.91
N SER A 175 2.49 0.61 31.57
CA SER A 175 3.49 1.44 30.88
C SER A 175 4.77 1.59 31.70
N ALA A 176 4.66 1.93 33.00
CA ALA A 176 5.82 2.01 33.89
C ALA A 176 6.61 0.69 33.93
N LEU A 177 5.92 -0.44 34.03
CA LEU A 177 6.53 -1.78 34.04
C LEU A 177 7.36 -2.04 32.76
N ARG A 178 6.78 -1.76 31.58
CA ARG A 178 7.47 -1.88 30.29
C ARG A 178 8.73 -1.01 30.23
N ARG A 179 8.60 0.24 30.67
CA ARG A 179 9.71 1.21 30.67
C ARG A 179 10.83 0.80 31.61
N TYR A 180 10.51 0.29 32.80
CA TYR A 180 11.52 -0.26 33.72
C TYR A 180 12.21 -1.50 33.15
N ALA A 181 11.48 -2.36 32.43
CA ALA A 181 12.05 -3.52 31.78
C ALA A 181 13.09 -3.06 30.73
N LYS A 182 12.69 -2.12 29.87
CA LYS A 182 13.53 -1.55 28.80
C LYS A 182 14.77 -0.82 29.33
N SER A 183 14.60 0.02 30.34
CA SER A 183 15.68 0.77 30.99
C SER A 183 16.52 -0.07 31.98
N LYS A 184 16.21 -1.37 32.13
CA LYS A 184 16.89 -2.32 33.02
C LYS A 184 16.86 -1.93 34.50
N GLN A 185 15.83 -1.20 34.93
CA GLN A 185 15.62 -0.78 36.31
C GLN A 185 14.84 -1.86 37.09
N PHE A 186 15.48 -3.00 37.33
CA PHE A 186 14.81 -4.21 37.82
C PHE A 186 14.20 -4.10 39.22
N SER A 187 14.81 -3.34 40.14
CA SER A 187 14.27 -3.17 41.50
C SER A 187 12.93 -2.44 41.52
N LEU A 188 12.79 -1.40 40.68
CA LEU A 188 11.54 -0.66 40.50
C LEU A 188 10.51 -1.52 39.77
N LEU A 189 10.95 -2.29 38.77
CA LEU A 189 10.11 -3.24 38.04
C LEU A 189 9.46 -4.25 38.98
N GLU A 190 10.22 -4.92 39.86
CA GLU A 190 9.68 -5.91 40.80
C GLU A 190 8.59 -5.34 41.71
N THR A 191 8.73 -4.08 42.11
CA THR A 191 7.75 -3.40 42.96
C THR A 191 6.43 -3.20 42.22
N ILE A 192 6.49 -2.73 40.98
CA ILE A 192 5.30 -2.52 40.14
C ILE A 192 4.71 -3.85 39.68
N TRP A 193 5.54 -4.84 39.37
CA TRP A 193 5.12 -6.18 38.97
C TRP A 193 4.19 -6.79 40.00
N LYS A 194 4.59 -6.82 41.28
CA LYS A 194 3.78 -7.39 42.37
C LYS A 194 2.41 -6.74 42.48
N LYS A 195 2.35 -5.42 42.31
CA LYS A 195 1.10 -4.66 42.33
C LYS A 195 0.18 -5.07 41.18
N ILE A 196 0.70 -5.04 39.95
CA ILE A 196 -0.10 -5.38 38.76
C ILE A 196 -0.55 -6.85 38.81
N VAL A 197 0.33 -7.76 39.23
CA VAL A 197 0.00 -9.19 39.38
C VAL A 197 -1.16 -9.38 40.37
N SER A 198 -1.19 -8.66 41.48
CA SER A 198 -2.30 -8.76 42.44
C SER A 198 -3.64 -8.21 41.93
N GLU A 199 -3.61 -7.34 40.91
CA GLU A 199 -4.81 -6.72 40.34
C GLU A 199 -5.36 -7.47 39.12
N ILE A 200 -4.47 -7.97 38.24
CA ILE A 200 -4.83 -8.60 36.97
C ILE A 200 -4.03 -9.88 36.65
N PRO A 201 -3.97 -10.87 37.54
CA PRO A 201 -3.13 -12.07 37.35
C PRO A 201 -3.52 -12.90 36.10
N GLU A 202 -4.73 -12.72 35.56
CA GLU A 202 -5.21 -13.36 34.33
C GLU A 202 -4.54 -12.89 33.04
N GLU A 203 -3.90 -11.71 33.02
CA GLU A 203 -3.25 -11.17 31.82
C GLU A 203 -1.87 -11.81 31.59
N ILE A 204 -1.85 -13.13 31.47
CA ILE A 204 -0.64 -13.94 31.47
C ILE A 204 0.31 -13.57 30.33
N HIS A 205 -0.23 -13.25 29.14
CA HIS A 205 0.59 -12.89 27.98
C HIS A 205 1.37 -11.60 28.18
N PHE A 206 0.74 -10.58 28.79
CA PHE A 206 1.43 -9.35 29.16
C PHE A 206 2.65 -9.65 30.07
N PHE A 207 2.45 -10.43 31.13
CA PHE A 207 3.53 -10.81 32.03
C PHE A 207 4.59 -11.67 31.36
N GLN A 208 4.20 -12.65 30.54
CA GLN A 208 5.13 -13.49 29.79
C GLN A 208 6.00 -12.68 28.84
N ASN A 209 5.44 -11.69 28.16
CA ASN A 209 6.18 -10.81 27.25
C ASN A 209 7.25 -10.02 28.01
N ILE A 210 6.89 -9.42 29.15
CA ILE A 210 7.84 -8.69 30.01
C ILE A 210 8.91 -9.63 30.56
N ALA A 211 8.53 -10.78 31.10
CA ALA A 211 9.46 -11.76 31.62
C ALA A 211 10.41 -12.28 30.52
N SER A 212 9.90 -12.52 29.31
CA SER A 212 10.71 -12.96 28.17
C SER A 212 11.71 -11.88 27.75
N PHE A 213 11.30 -10.62 27.70
CA PHE A 213 12.18 -9.49 27.42
C PHE A 213 13.33 -9.38 28.44
N ILE A 214 13.04 -9.62 29.72
CA ILE A 214 14.04 -9.60 30.79
C ILE A 214 14.98 -10.81 30.71
N ALA A 215 14.49 -11.96 30.26
CA ALA A 215 15.23 -13.23 30.29
C ALA A 215 16.59 -13.17 29.56
N ASP A 216 16.67 -12.40 28.48
CA ASP A 216 17.92 -12.21 27.71
C ASP A 216 19.04 -11.56 28.54
N ASN A 217 18.70 -10.73 29.52
CA ASN A 217 19.66 -10.02 30.37
C ASN A 217 19.74 -10.61 31.80
N ASN A 218 18.63 -11.11 32.33
CA ASN A 218 18.51 -11.63 33.69
C ASN A 218 17.49 -12.77 33.76
N GLN A 219 17.96 -13.97 33.47
CA GLN A 219 17.14 -15.19 33.47
C GLN A 219 16.57 -15.53 34.85
N GLU A 220 17.35 -15.30 35.93
CA GLU A 220 16.90 -15.59 37.30
C GLU A 220 15.74 -14.69 37.73
N LEU A 221 15.83 -13.39 37.43
CA LEU A 221 14.74 -12.46 37.68
C LEU A 221 13.49 -12.83 36.88
N SER A 222 13.64 -13.10 35.58
CA SER A 222 12.53 -13.55 34.73
C SER A 222 11.80 -14.76 35.32
N HIS A 223 12.56 -15.75 35.81
CA HIS A 223 12.01 -16.92 36.49
C HIS A 223 11.24 -16.55 37.76
N ASN A 224 11.82 -15.72 38.64
CA ASN A 224 11.21 -15.32 39.90
C ASN A 224 9.92 -14.50 39.70
N LEU A 225 9.88 -13.63 38.68
CA LEU A 225 8.68 -12.89 38.30
C LEU A 225 7.55 -13.83 37.86
N MET A 226 7.85 -14.82 37.03
CA MET A 226 6.88 -15.84 36.61
C MET A 226 6.41 -16.72 37.78
N LEU A 227 7.29 -17.05 38.73
CA LEU A 227 6.89 -17.73 39.96
C LEU A 227 5.92 -16.89 40.78
N SER A 228 6.15 -15.60 40.93
CA SER A 228 5.24 -14.72 41.69
C SER A 228 3.85 -14.61 41.04
N LEU A 229 3.78 -14.66 39.70
CA LEU A 229 2.51 -14.75 38.98
C LEU A 229 1.80 -16.08 39.25
N LEU A 230 2.55 -17.18 39.25
CA LEU A 230 2.01 -18.50 39.56
C LEU A 230 1.50 -18.56 41.01
N ASP A 231 2.23 -17.97 41.97
CA ASP A 231 1.81 -17.86 43.37
C ASP A 231 0.47 -17.13 43.51
N GLU A 232 0.32 -16.00 42.82
CA GLU A 232 -0.92 -15.22 42.88
C GLU A 232 -2.09 -15.99 42.25
N LEU A 233 -1.88 -16.60 41.07
CA LEU A 233 -2.90 -17.39 40.38
C LEU A 233 -3.39 -18.58 41.22
N GLU A 234 -2.47 -19.25 41.91
CA GLU A 234 -2.81 -20.31 42.88
C GLU A 234 -3.60 -19.75 44.06
N GLY A 235 -3.19 -18.59 44.60
CA GLY A 235 -3.85 -17.92 45.72
C GLY A 235 -5.29 -17.46 45.42
N VAL A 236 -5.56 -17.02 44.19
CA VAL A 236 -6.92 -16.64 43.73
C VAL A 236 -7.72 -17.80 43.13
N GLU A 237 -7.23 -19.04 43.25
CA GLU A 237 -7.86 -20.27 42.73
C GLU A 237 -8.14 -20.28 41.20
N LYS A 238 -7.34 -19.53 40.42
CA LYS A 238 -7.38 -19.56 38.95
C LYS A 238 -6.58 -20.74 38.40
N ILE A 239 -7.13 -21.94 38.57
CA ILE A 239 -6.42 -23.21 38.34
C ILE A 239 -5.99 -23.41 36.88
N GLU A 240 -6.82 -23.06 35.90
CA GLU A 240 -6.48 -23.29 34.48
C GLU A 240 -5.33 -22.40 34.02
N GLU A 241 -5.39 -21.14 34.42
CA GLU A 241 -4.35 -20.13 34.24
C GLU A 241 -3.04 -20.52 34.91
N ALA A 242 -3.10 -21.00 36.17
CA ALA A 242 -1.93 -21.49 36.90
C ALA A 242 -1.29 -22.70 36.21
N ILE A 243 -2.09 -23.66 35.73
CA ILE A 243 -1.62 -24.81 34.95
C ILE A 243 -0.90 -24.34 33.69
N PHE A 244 -1.47 -23.37 32.96
CA PHE A 244 -0.84 -22.82 31.77
C PHE A 244 0.52 -22.18 32.05
N VAL A 245 0.61 -21.36 33.10
CA VAL A 245 1.87 -20.73 33.52
C VAL A 245 2.90 -21.80 33.91
N ALA A 246 2.53 -22.76 34.75
CA ALA A 246 3.41 -23.84 35.18
C ALA A 246 3.91 -24.69 34.00
N LYS A 247 3.04 -25.03 33.05
CA LYS A 247 3.41 -25.74 31.81
C LYS A 247 4.46 -24.96 31.01
N ASN A 248 4.24 -23.66 30.79
CA ASN A 248 5.17 -22.82 30.04
C ASN A 248 6.53 -22.67 30.73
N MET A 249 6.56 -22.58 32.06
CA MET A 249 7.81 -22.58 32.80
C MET A 249 8.55 -23.92 32.66
N LEU A 250 7.84 -25.05 32.72
CA LEU A 250 8.42 -26.39 32.53
C LEU A 250 8.90 -26.68 31.11
N VAL A 251 8.38 -26.00 30.08
CA VAL A 251 8.95 -26.06 28.72
C VAL A 251 10.37 -25.50 28.71
N LYS A 252 10.60 -24.38 29.42
CA LYS A 252 11.93 -23.75 29.53
C LYS A 252 12.83 -24.51 30.51
N GLU A 253 12.27 -25.09 31.57
CA GLU A 253 13.00 -25.82 32.62
C GLU A 253 12.41 -27.22 32.88
N PRO A 254 12.63 -28.21 31.99
CA PRO A 254 11.96 -29.51 32.04
C PRO A 254 12.19 -30.35 33.31
N PHE A 255 13.26 -30.03 34.05
CA PHE A 255 13.70 -30.76 35.23
C PHE A 255 13.45 -30.01 36.54
N ASN A 256 12.78 -28.85 36.52
CA ASN A 256 12.47 -28.08 37.73
C ASN A 256 11.42 -28.82 38.58
N GLN A 257 11.89 -29.45 39.66
CA GLN A 257 11.04 -30.30 40.50
C GLN A 257 9.99 -29.50 41.30
N LYS A 258 10.29 -28.25 41.67
CA LYS A 258 9.36 -27.41 42.43
C LYS A 258 8.14 -27.03 41.59
N ILE A 259 8.36 -26.65 40.32
CA ILE A 259 7.25 -26.32 39.42
C ILE A 259 6.50 -27.60 39.02
N ARG A 260 7.22 -28.71 38.85
CA ARG A 260 6.61 -30.02 38.60
C ARG A 260 5.64 -30.43 39.71
N SER A 261 6.02 -30.28 40.98
CA SER A 261 5.13 -30.60 42.10
C SER A 261 3.90 -29.70 42.12
N ARG A 262 4.07 -28.39 41.89
CA ARG A 262 2.93 -27.46 41.79
C ARG A 262 1.96 -27.82 40.67
N LEU A 263 2.47 -28.18 39.49
CA LEU A 263 1.63 -28.64 38.38
C LEU A 263 0.83 -29.90 38.74
N ILE A 264 1.45 -30.85 39.45
CA ILE A 264 0.77 -32.05 39.93
C ILE A 264 -0.36 -31.68 40.90
N ASP A 265 -0.11 -30.79 41.86
CA ASP A 265 -1.11 -30.33 42.82
C ASP A 265 -2.28 -29.62 42.12
N LEU A 266 -1.97 -28.78 41.13
CA LEU A 266 -2.98 -28.12 40.30
C LEU A 266 -3.84 -29.10 39.49
N TYR A 267 -3.24 -30.14 38.92
CA TYR A 267 -3.99 -31.19 38.24
C TYR A 267 -4.86 -32.00 39.22
N ARG A 268 -4.37 -32.25 40.43
CA ARG A 268 -5.16 -32.93 41.48
C ARG A 268 -6.39 -32.11 41.85
N GLU A 269 -6.24 -30.79 41.98
CA GLU A 269 -7.37 -29.90 42.27
C GLU A 269 -8.34 -29.81 41.09
N LYS A 270 -7.84 -29.60 39.86
CA LYS A 270 -8.65 -29.53 38.63
C LYS A 270 -9.51 -30.77 38.43
N TYR A 271 -8.94 -31.95 38.66
CA TYR A 271 -9.56 -33.24 38.39
C TYR A 271 -9.98 -34.00 39.65
N LYS A 272 -10.21 -33.31 40.78
CA LYS A 272 -10.54 -33.93 42.08
C LYS A 272 -11.76 -34.86 42.06
N ASN A 273 -12.68 -34.63 41.13
CA ASN A 273 -13.89 -35.43 40.97
C ASN A 273 -13.72 -36.61 39.98
N SER A 274 -12.54 -36.74 39.35
CA SER A 274 -12.31 -37.77 38.35
C SER A 274 -12.07 -39.13 39.01
N THR A 275 -12.72 -40.17 38.50
CA THR A 275 -12.53 -41.54 39.02
C THR A 275 -11.16 -42.13 38.62
N GLN A 276 -10.51 -41.55 37.61
CA GLN A 276 -9.25 -42.03 37.04
C GLN A 276 -8.01 -41.28 37.53
N LEU A 277 -8.17 -40.24 38.34
CA LEU A 277 -7.08 -39.32 38.72
C LEU A 277 -5.80 -40.04 39.19
N GLU A 278 -5.89 -40.90 40.21
CA GLU A 278 -4.72 -41.59 40.76
C GLU A 278 -4.06 -42.56 39.78
N ILE A 279 -4.87 -43.22 38.93
CA ILE A 279 -4.38 -44.16 37.93
C ILE A 279 -3.61 -43.39 36.84
N CYS A 280 -4.18 -42.30 36.33
CA CYS A 280 -3.54 -41.44 35.34
C CYS A 280 -2.27 -40.76 35.89
N MET A 281 -2.27 -40.33 37.15
CA MET A 281 -1.09 -39.77 37.82
C MET A 281 0.06 -40.77 37.87
N LYS A 282 -0.23 -42.04 38.21
CA LYS A 282 0.77 -43.11 38.26
C LYS A 282 1.29 -43.48 36.87
N ASN A 283 0.41 -43.55 35.88
CA ASN A 283 0.75 -44.04 34.53
C ASN A 283 1.40 -43.00 33.62
N SER A 284 1.09 -41.72 33.83
CA SER A 284 1.58 -40.62 32.98
C SER A 284 3.09 -40.40 33.07
N GLY A 285 3.72 -40.77 34.19
CA GLY A 285 5.13 -40.47 34.47
C GLY A 285 5.35 -39.03 34.98
N LEU A 286 4.29 -38.29 35.33
CA LEU A 286 4.38 -36.93 35.88
C LEU A 286 5.22 -36.88 37.17
N ASN A 287 5.07 -37.90 38.02
CA ASN A 287 5.80 -38.03 39.29
C ASN A 287 7.26 -38.49 39.12
N ASP A 288 7.69 -38.91 37.92
CA ASP A 288 9.07 -39.33 37.68
C ASP A 288 9.96 -38.10 37.43
N PRO A 289 10.95 -37.81 38.29
CA PRO A 289 11.84 -36.66 38.12
C PRO A 289 12.68 -36.72 36.83
N LYS A 290 12.91 -37.92 36.29
CA LYS A 290 13.75 -38.16 35.11
C LYS A 290 12.97 -38.18 33.81
N SER A 291 11.64 -38.21 33.87
CA SER A 291 10.81 -38.26 32.66
C SER A 291 10.80 -36.91 31.94
N LYS A 292 10.71 -36.95 30.61
CA LYS A 292 10.44 -35.75 29.81
C LYS A 292 9.05 -35.23 30.17
N ILE A 293 9.00 -34.09 30.85
CA ILE A 293 7.77 -33.56 31.44
C ILE A 293 6.68 -33.30 30.39
N GLU A 294 7.05 -32.79 29.21
CA GLU A 294 6.11 -32.53 28.10
C GLU A 294 5.35 -33.80 27.67
N ASN A 295 6.05 -34.93 27.54
CA ASN A 295 5.43 -36.20 27.17
C ASN A 295 4.51 -36.70 28.30
N SER A 296 4.92 -36.49 29.54
CA SER A 296 4.15 -36.89 30.72
C SER A 296 2.86 -36.07 30.85
N ILE A 297 2.93 -34.76 30.61
CA ILE A 297 1.78 -33.86 30.53
C ILE A 297 0.83 -34.30 29.42
N LYS A 298 1.33 -34.46 28.19
CA LYS A 298 0.51 -34.90 27.04
C LYS A 298 -0.18 -36.24 27.31
N LYS A 299 0.52 -37.17 27.94
CA LYS A 299 -0.03 -38.48 28.31
C LYS A 299 -1.13 -38.34 29.37
N PHE A 300 -0.87 -37.59 30.44
CA PHE A 300 -1.86 -37.32 31.49
C PHE A 300 -3.11 -36.64 30.96
N GLU A 301 -2.97 -35.51 30.26
CA GLU A 301 -4.08 -34.72 29.71
C GLU A 301 -4.92 -35.51 28.69
N LYS A 302 -4.34 -36.51 28.02
CA LYS A 302 -5.06 -37.42 27.14
C LYS A 302 -5.81 -38.51 27.91
N GLU A 303 -5.14 -39.16 28.87
CA GLU A 303 -5.70 -40.31 29.61
C GLU A 303 -6.81 -39.88 30.58
N ILE A 304 -6.67 -38.72 31.22
CA ILE A 304 -7.64 -38.22 32.22
C ILE A 304 -9.04 -37.93 31.63
N LEU A 305 -9.13 -37.78 30.30
CA LEU A 305 -10.40 -37.60 29.58
C LEU A 305 -11.21 -38.89 29.43
N PHE A 306 -10.62 -40.06 29.74
CA PHE A 306 -11.29 -41.34 29.73
C PHE A 306 -11.91 -41.65 31.09
N ASP A 307 -12.96 -40.93 31.46
CA ASP A 307 -13.64 -41.10 32.75
C ASP A 307 -15.02 -41.75 32.60
N GLN A 308 -15.63 -42.14 33.71
CA GLN A 308 -17.02 -42.58 33.72
C GLN A 308 -17.92 -41.50 33.11
N ASP A 309 -18.90 -41.93 32.31
CA ASP A 309 -19.82 -41.09 31.53
C ASP A 309 -19.20 -40.21 30.43
N SER A 310 -17.88 -40.32 30.21
CA SER A 310 -17.21 -39.62 29.12
C SER A 310 -17.65 -40.16 27.76
N TYR A 311 -17.82 -39.23 26.80
CA TYR A 311 -18.08 -39.60 25.42
C TYR A 311 -16.80 -40.07 24.75
N ILE A 312 -16.94 -41.01 23.83
CA ILE A 312 -15.83 -41.60 23.08
C ILE A 312 -16.20 -41.79 21.62
N TYR A 313 -15.23 -41.75 20.74
CA TYR A 313 -15.37 -42.08 19.33
C TYR A 313 -14.54 -43.30 18.98
N HIS A 314 -15.16 -44.24 18.28
CA HIS A 314 -14.49 -45.39 17.67
C HIS A 314 -14.68 -45.34 16.15
N LYS A 315 -13.60 -45.53 15.38
CA LYS A 315 -13.61 -45.43 13.91
C LYS A 315 -14.72 -46.26 13.23
N THR A 316 -15.04 -47.43 13.78
CA THR A 316 -16.05 -48.34 13.21
C THR A 316 -17.43 -48.20 13.86
N TRP A 317 -17.49 -47.79 15.14
CA TRP A 317 -18.75 -47.84 15.92
C TRP A 317 -19.33 -46.44 16.16
N GLY A 318 -18.66 -45.39 15.69
CA GLY A 318 -19.09 -44.02 15.88
C GLY A 318 -18.96 -43.59 17.33
N ILE A 319 -19.89 -42.76 17.78
CA ILE A 319 -19.87 -42.13 19.10
C ILE A 319 -20.52 -43.06 20.13
N GLY A 320 -19.82 -43.32 21.22
CA GLY A 320 -20.28 -44.06 22.39
C GLY A 320 -20.03 -43.31 23.69
N LYS A 321 -20.28 -44.00 24.81
CA LYS A 321 -20.01 -43.53 26.18
C LYS A 321 -19.31 -44.62 26.99
N ILE A 322 -18.49 -44.19 27.93
CA ILE A 322 -17.94 -45.05 28.98
C ILE A 322 -19.00 -45.18 30.07
N GLN A 323 -19.57 -46.36 30.23
CA GLN A 323 -20.61 -46.60 31.22
C GLN A 323 -20.03 -46.84 32.61
N GLU A 324 -18.95 -47.63 32.68
CA GLU A 324 -18.34 -48.03 33.95
C GLU A 324 -16.88 -48.41 33.71
N ILE A 325 -16.03 -48.18 34.72
CA ILE A 325 -14.61 -48.58 34.72
C ILE A 325 -14.40 -49.51 35.91
N LYS A 326 -13.97 -50.76 35.67
CA LYS A 326 -13.64 -51.73 36.73
C LYS A 326 -12.23 -52.25 36.57
N GLY A 327 -11.35 -51.91 37.50
CA GLY A 327 -9.94 -52.31 37.44
C GLY A 327 -9.28 -51.81 36.16
N GLU A 328 -8.78 -52.72 35.33
CA GLU A 328 -8.16 -52.39 34.02
C GLU A 328 -9.11 -52.56 32.83
N ASP A 329 -10.43 -52.63 33.05
CA ASP A 329 -11.42 -52.84 32.00
C ASP A 329 -12.43 -51.68 31.92
N PHE A 330 -12.67 -51.20 30.69
CA PHE A 330 -13.73 -50.25 30.34
C PHE A 330 -14.97 -51.00 29.85
N TYR A 331 -16.14 -50.59 30.34
CA TYR A 331 -17.45 -51.03 29.85
C TYR A 331 -18.10 -49.89 29.07
N LEU A 332 -18.36 -50.14 27.79
CA LEU A 332 -18.70 -49.12 26.80
C LEU A 332 -20.09 -49.36 26.22
N ILE A 333 -20.77 -48.26 25.87
CA ILE A 333 -22.04 -48.27 25.14
C ILE A 333 -21.86 -47.55 23.81
N PHE A 334 -22.29 -48.20 22.72
CA PHE A 334 -22.42 -47.62 21.39
C PHE A 334 -23.83 -47.91 20.83
N ASP A 335 -24.22 -47.20 19.78
CA ASP A 335 -25.51 -47.43 19.12
C ASP A 335 -25.56 -48.88 18.58
N GLY A 336 -26.48 -49.69 19.12
CA GLY A 336 -26.62 -51.11 18.78
C GLY A 336 -25.65 -52.07 19.48
N LYS A 337 -24.73 -51.59 20.34
CA LYS A 337 -23.85 -52.43 21.17
C LYS A 337 -23.86 -51.97 22.62
N ILE A 338 -24.57 -52.70 23.45
CA ILE A 338 -24.71 -52.42 24.88
C ILE A 338 -23.66 -53.24 25.65
N ASN A 339 -22.99 -52.60 26.61
CA ASN A 339 -22.07 -53.24 27.57
C ASN A 339 -20.84 -53.94 26.93
N HIS A 340 -20.22 -53.30 25.94
CA HIS A 340 -19.01 -53.82 25.30
C HIS A 340 -17.80 -53.65 26.22
N LYS A 341 -17.12 -54.75 26.55
CA LYS A 341 -15.93 -54.76 27.40
C LYS A 341 -14.65 -54.59 26.58
N MET A 342 -13.75 -53.72 27.03
CA MET A 342 -12.42 -53.54 26.44
C MET A 342 -11.36 -53.25 27.50
N SER A 343 -10.14 -53.77 27.35
CA SER A 343 -9.06 -53.48 28.29
C SER A 343 -8.59 -52.02 28.18
N TYR A 344 -8.02 -51.49 29.27
CA TYR A 344 -7.55 -50.11 29.39
C TYR A 344 -6.56 -49.75 28.27
N ILE A 345 -5.58 -50.60 28.04
CA ILE A 345 -4.57 -50.40 26.97
C ILE A 345 -5.21 -50.39 25.58
N MET A 346 -6.20 -51.26 25.34
CA MET A 346 -6.88 -51.29 24.04
C MET A 346 -7.75 -50.04 23.85
N ALA A 347 -8.48 -49.63 24.89
CA ALA A 347 -9.28 -48.41 24.90
C ALA A 347 -8.46 -47.17 24.53
N LEU A 348 -7.32 -46.94 25.18
CA LEU A 348 -6.44 -45.80 24.88
C LEU A 348 -5.85 -45.82 23.46
N LYS A 349 -5.78 -46.99 22.82
CA LYS A 349 -5.27 -47.15 21.45
C LYS A 349 -6.34 -46.98 20.38
N SER A 350 -7.56 -47.46 20.63
CA SER A 350 -8.62 -47.52 19.61
C SER A 350 -9.70 -46.45 19.75
N LEU A 351 -9.78 -45.76 20.88
CA LEU A 351 -10.79 -44.73 21.15
C LEU A 351 -10.19 -43.33 21.17
N MET A 352 -11.02 -42.36 20.80
CA MET A 352 -10.76 -40.94 20.98
C MET A 352 -11.75 -40.38 22.00
N PRO A 353 -11.32 -39.77 23.10
CA PRO A 353 -12.24 -39.17 24.06
C PRO A 353 -12.86 -37.91 23.43
N LEU A 354 -14.14 -37.68 23.71
CA LEU A 354 -14.89 -36.51 23.26
C LEU A 354 -15.42 -35.76 24.49
N THR A 355 -15.29 -34.43 24.49
CA THR A 355 -15.93 -33.60 25.52
C THR A 355 -17.43 -33.49 25.26
N PRO A 356 -18.25 -33.16 26.28
CA PRO A 356 -19.68 -32.89 26.09
C PRO A 356 -19.97 -31.76 25.09
N GLU A 357 -19.05 -30.80 24.96
CA GLU A 357 -19.13 -29.69 24.01
C GLU A 357 -18.61 -30.04 22.61
N HIS A 358 -18.06 -31.23 22.40
CA HIS A 358 -17.52 -31.62 21.09
C HIS A 358 -18.64 -31.59 20.03
N ILE A 359 -18.37 -31.04 18.83
CA ILE A 359 -19.40 -30.83 17.79
C ILE A 359 -20.16 -32.10 17.44
N TRP A 360 -19.48 -33.23 17.29
CA TRP A 360 -20.10 -34.53 17.05
C TRP A 360 -21.04 -34.98 18.18
N VAL A 361 -20.70 -34.68 19.44
CA VAL A 361 -21.57 -34.97 20.61
C VAL A 361 -22.79 -34.07 20.59
N LEU A 362 -22.60 -32.76 20.34
CA LEU A 362 -23.70 -31.80 20.23
C LEU A 362 -24.69 -32.17 19.12
N LYS A 363 -24.18 -32.61 17.95
CA LYS A 363 -24.99 -33.15 16.84
C LYS A 363 -25.78 -34.38 17.29
N LYS A 364 -25.12 -35.38 17.91
CA LYS A 364 -25.75 -36.63 18.35
C LYS A 364 -26.85 -36.41 19.39
N GLU A 365 -26.59 -35.55 20.38
CA GLU A 365 -27.52 -35.23 21.46
C GLU A 365 -28.58 -34.18 21.06
N LYS A 366 -28.55 -33.69 19.81
CA LYS A 366 -29.44 -32.64 19.29
C LYS A 366 -29.45 -31.37 20.15
N LYS A 367 -28.27 -30.97 20.65
CA LYS A 367 -28.07 -29.80 21.54
C LYS A 367 -27.63 -28.53 20.81
N ILE A 368 -27.81 -28.49 19.49
CA ILE A 368 -27.51 -27.33 18.66
C ILE A 368 -28.79 -26.50 18.55
N GLY A 369 -28.75 -25.26 19.05
CA GLY A 369 -29.86 -24.32 19.00
C GLY A 369 -30.06 -23.70 17.60
N ASN A 370 -30.66 -22.51 17.55
CA ASN A 370 -30.82 -21.78 16.30
C ASN A 370 -29.47 -21.18 15.84
N ILE A 371 -28.80 -21.82 14.89
CA ILE A 371 -27.50 -21.41 14.36
C ILE A 371 -27.50 -20.01 13.69
N HIS A 372 -28.68 -19.45 13.38
CA HIS A 372 -28.79 -18.10 12.84
C HIS A 372 -28.75 -17.01 13.92
N SER A 373 -28.85 -17.35 15.21
CA SER A 373 -28.61 -16.39 16.28
C SER A 373 -27.12 -16.18 16.51
N LYS A 374 -26.72 -14.95 16.84
CA LYS A 374 -25.32 -14.58 17.09
C LYS A 374 -24.69 -15.42 18.20
N GLU A 375 -25.41 -15.59 19.32
CA GLU A 375 -24.94 -16.31 20.50
C GLU A 375 -24.71 -17.80 20.22
N GLU A 376 -25.65 -18.46 19.54
CA GLU A 376 -25.51 -19.89 19.23
C GLU A 376 -24.46 -20.12 18.14
N ALA A 377 -24.38 -19.25 17.13
CA ALA A 377 -23.33 -19.30 16.11
C ALA A 377 -21.93 -19.24 16.77
N LYS A 378 -21.70 -18.29 17.69
CA LYS A 378 -20.45 -18.19 18.45
C LYS A 378 -20.15 -19.48 19.21
N LYS A 379 -21.11 -19.94 20.00
CA LYS A 379 -20.98 -21.16 20.82
C LYS A 379 -20.60 -22.37 19.99
N ILE A 380 -21.26 -22.57 18.84
CA ILE A 380 -21.01 -23.72 17.96
C ILE A 380 -19.66 -23.60 17.24
N LEU A 381 -19.27 -22.42 16.76
CA LEU A 381 -17.97 -22.23 16.11
C LEU A 381 -16.82 -22.45 17.10
N VAL A 382 -16.95 -21.96 18.33
CA VAL A 382 -15.98 -22.22 19.41
C VAL A 382 -15.96 -23.72 19.76
N ALA A 383 -17.11 -24.37 19.85
CA ALA A 383 -17.21 -25.82 20.08
C ALA A 383 -16.51 -26.62 18.97
N ILE A 384 -16.66 -26.22 17.72
CA ILE A 384 -15.96 -26.81 16.57
C ILE A 384 -14.45 -26.65 16.76
N LEU A 385 -13.93 -25.44 17.05
CA LEU A 385 -12.50 -25.25 17.31
C LEU A 385 -11.98 -26.11 18.47
N LYS A 386 -12.73 -26.19 19.58
CA LYS A 386 -12.38 -27.05 20.74
C LYS A 386 -12.36 -28.54 20.43
N SER A 387 -13.09 -28.96 19.40
CA SER A 387 -13.23 -30.37 19.04
C SER A 387 -11.98 -30.96 18.39
N PHE A 388 -11.11 -30.12 17.81
CA PHE A 388 -9.94 -30.58 17.07
C PHE A 388 -8.62 -30.31 17.84
N PRO A 389 -7.62 -31.20 17.73
CA PRO A 389 -6.42 -31.17 18.60
C PRO A 389 -5.62 -29.87 18.52
N ASP A 390 -5.43 -29.36 17.31
CA ASP A 390 -4.63 -28.16 17.06
C ASP A 390 -5.41 -26.88 17.39
N LYS A 391 -6.71 -26.98 17.64
CA LYS A 391 -7.63 -25.84 17.80
C LYS A 391 -7.57 -24.83 16.65
N GLU A 392 -7.08 -25.28 15.50
CA GLU A 392 -6.86 -24.51 14.28
C GLU A 392 -7.69 -25.07 13.15
N LEU A 393 -8.52 -24.24 12.50
CA LEU A 393 -9.36 -24.68 11.39
C LEU A 393 -9.43 -23.66 10.27
N SER A 394 -9.41 -24.16 9.04
CA SER A 394 -9.72 -23.35 7.86
C SER A 394 -11.24 -23.21 7.68
N ILE A 395 -11.64 -22.24 6.85
CA ILE A 395 -13.05 -22.02 6.49
C ILE A 395 -13.68 -23.30 5.91
N ASP A 396 -12.93 -24.06 5.13
CA ASP A 396 -13.40 -25.31 4.53
C ASP A 396 -13.73 -26.35 5.59
N ASN A 397 -12.93 -26.44 6.66
CA ASN A 397 -13.19 -27.39 7.75
C ASN A 397 -14.43 -27.03 8.57
N PHE A 398 -14.70 -25.74 8.79
CA PHE A 398 -15.97 -25.32 9.39
C PHE A 398 -17.16 -25.69 8.51
N LYS A 399 -17.00 -25.54 7.19
CA LYS A 399 -18.04 -25.89 6.22
C LYS A 399 -18.32 -27.39 6.26
N ASP A 400 -17.29 -28.23 6.27
CA ASP A 400 -17.41 -29.70 6.32
C ASP A 400 -18.16 -30.16 7.58
N GLU A 401 -18.01 -29.47 8.70
CA GLU A 401 -18.72 -29.79 9.94
C GLU A 401 -20.14 -29.21 10.01
N LEU A 402 -20.45 -28.12 9.32
CA LEU A 402 -21.77 -27.48 9.40
C LEU A 402 -22.71 -27.88 8.24
N VAL A 403 -22.17 -28.21 7.08
CA VAL A 403 -22.94 -28.47 5.85
C VAL A 403 -22.85 -29.94 5.46
N PRO A 404 -23.97 -30.62 5.13
CA PRO A 404 -25.35 -30.13 5.07
C PRO A 404 -26.13 -30.29 6.38
N ASP A 405 -25.53 -30.89 7.41
CA ASP A 405 -26.22 -31.38 8.61
C ASP A 405 -26.93 -30.27 9.42
N ILE A 406 -26.33 -29.07 9.47
CA ILE A 406 -26.81 -27.94 10.28
C ILE A 406 -27.20 -26.76 9.38
N ILE A 407 -26.45 -26.51 8.31
CA ILE A 407 -26.66 -25.41 7.36
C ILE A 407 -26.75 -25.97 5.93
N ASN A 408 -27.71 -25.45 5.16
CA ASN A 408 -27.85 -25.81 3.75
C ASN A 408 -26.71 -25.24 2.89
N THR A 409 -26.28 -25.98 1.86
CA THR A 409 -25.17 -25.60 0.97
C THR A 409 -25.33 -24.21 0.34
N ASN A 410 -26.56 -23.82 0.00
CA ASN A 410 -26.87 -22.55 -0.66
C ASN A 410 -26.78 -21.33 0.28
N GLU A 411 -26.88 -21.55 1.59
CA GLU A 411 -26.92 -20.49 2.60
C GLU A 411 -25.55 -20.19 3.21
N TRP A 412 -24.58 -21.10 3.03
CA TRP A 412 -23.24 -21.04 3.62
C TRP A 412 -22.54 -19.69 3.43
N ASN A 413 -22.43 -19.20 2.20
CA ASN A 413 -21.68 -17.96 1.92
C ASN A 413 -22.26 -16.74 2.63
N LYS A 414 -23.60 -16.66 2.71
CA LYS A 414 -24.29 -15.56 3.39
C LYS A 414 -24.15 -15.69 4.91
N TRP A 415 -24.35 -16.90 5.43
CA TRP A 415 -24.22 -17.16 6.87
C TRP A 415 -22.78 -16.95 7.37
N TRP A 416 -21.77 -17.50 6.67
CA TRP A 416 -20.36 -17.38 7.05
C TRP A 416 -19.86 -15.94 7.09
N ASN A 417 -20.32 -15.09 6.15
CA ASN A 417 -19.96 -13.67 6.13
C ASN A 417 -20.43 -12.92 7.39
N ASN A 418 -21.53 -13.33 8.01
CA ASN A 418 -21.97 -12.82 9.31
C ASN A 418 -21.25 -13.54 10.46
N ALA A 419 -21.15 -14.87 10.41
CA ALA A 419 -20.54 -15.67 11.46
C ALA A 419 -19.07 -15.29 11.75
N LYS A 420 -18.30 -14.96 10.70
CA LYS A 420 -16.90 -14.57 10.84
C LYS A 420 -16.70 -13.26 11.61
N THR A 421 -17.68 -12.34 11.62
CA THR A 421 -17.59 -11.12 12.42
C THR A 421 -17.80 -11.45 13.89
N TYR A 422 -18.67 -12.41 14.20
CA TYR A 422 -18.89 -12.87 15.56
C TYR A 422 -17.64 -13.55 16.14
N LEU A 423 -16.91 -14.33 15.34
CA LEU A 423 -15.64 -14.93 15.76
C LEU A 423 -14.58 -13.91 16.12
N LYS A 424 -14.53 -12.77 15.40
CA LYS A 424 -13.56 -11.69 15.66
C LYS A 424 -13.81 -10.98 16.99
N GLU A 425 -15.03 -11.04 17.53
CA GLU A 425 -15.36 -10.44 18.82
C GLU A 425 -14.92 -11.30 20.01
N GLU A 426 -14.54 -12.57 19.79
CA GLU A 426 -14.10 -13.47 20.86
C GLU A 426 -12.61 -13.29 21.14
N SER A 427 -12.26 -12.82 22.33
CA SER A 427 -10.87 -12.53 22.73
C SER A 427 -9.96 -13.74 22.85
N ASN A 428 -10.47 -14.96 22.75
CA ASN A 428 -9.64 -16.17 22.69
C ASN A 428 -9.47 -16.71 21.26
N ILE A 429 -9.94 -16.00 20.23
CA ILE A 429 -9.85 -16.44 18.84
C ILE A 429 -8.90 -15.56 18.04
N GLY A 430 -7.93 -16.19 17.40
CA GLY A 430 -6.97 -15.56 16.49
C GLY A 430 -7.17 -15.94 15.04
N MET A 431 -6.44 -15.26 14.15
CA MET A 431 -6.44 -15.59 12.72
C MET A 431 -5.02 -15.68 12.15
N ILE A 432 -4.64 -16.88 11.72
CA ILE A 432 -3.37 -17.11 11.04
C ILE A 432 -3.57 -16.79 9.56
N LYS A 433 -2.86 -15.77 9.07
CA LYS A 433 -2.97 -15.27 7.69
C LYS A 433 -1.91 -15.85 6.74
N GLU A 434 -0.86 -16.49 7.25
CA GLU A 434 0.16 -17.12 6.42
C GLU A 434 -0.38 -18.39 5.73
N GLY A 435 -0.39 -18.40 4.40
CA GLY A 435 -0.91 -19.52 3.61
C GLY A 435 -2.43 -19.52 3.50
N ARG A 436 -3.08 -20.67 3.73
CA ARG A 436 -4.54 -20.74 3.76
C ARG A 436 -5.03 -20.16 5.09
N PRO A 437 -5.94 -19.17 5.10
CA PRO A 437 -6.41 -18.56 6.34
C PRO A 437 -7.01 -19.58 7.30
N LYS A 438 -6.57 -19.54 8.56
CA LYS A 438 -7.09 -20.39 9.63
C LYS A 438 -7.50 -19.56 10.84
N TYR A 439 -8.52 -20.02 11.54
CA TYR A 439 -8.91 -19.53 12.87
C TYR A 439 -8.29 -20.43 13.93
N ILE A 440 -7.74 -19.83 14.99
CA ILE A 440 -7.13 -20.55 16.11
C ILE A 440 -7.86 -20.18 17.41
N LEU A 441 -8.20 -21.18 18.23
CA LEU A 441 -8.68 -20.96 19.59
C LEU A 441 -7.51 -21.08 20.58
N ARG A 442 -7.21 -19.98 21.26
CA ARG A 442 -6.16 -19.85 22.27
C ARG A 442 -6.63 -20.36 23.62
N ASP A 443 -5.71 -20.88 24.41
CA ASP A 443 -5.99 -21.35 25.79
C ASP A 443 -6.28 -20.20 26.75
N ILE A 444 -5.72 -19.01 26.48
CA ILE A 444 -5.94 -17.78 27.24
C ILE A 444 -6.40 -16.66 26.30
N LYS A 445 -7.17 -15.73 26.87
CA LYS A 445 -7.64 -14.54 26.17
C LYS A 445 -6.45 -13.65 25.80
N LEU A 446 -6.39 -13.23 24.55
CA LEU A 446 -5.45 -12.25 24.03
C LEU A 446 -6.29 -11.16 23.37
N SER A 447 -6.08 -9.90 23.74
CA SER A 447 -6.85 -8.84 23.08
C SER A 447 -6.52 -8.81 21.57
N TYR A 448 -7.46 -8.33 20.74
CA TYR A 448 -7.22 -8.24 19.30
C TYR A 448 -6.01 -7.33 18.98
N GLU A 449 -5.80 -6.35 19.84
CA GLU A 449 -4.75 -5.34 19.75
C GLU A 449 -3.38 -5.92 20.11
N GLU A 450 -3.30 -6.71 21.19
CA GLU A 450 -2.10 -7.47 21.53
C GLU A 450 -1.74 -8.47 20.42
N GLU A 451 -2.73 -9.06 19.76
CA GLU A 451 -2.50 -9.89 18.58
C GLU A 451 -1.87 -9.10 17.43
N LEU A 452 -2.36 -7.89 17.13
CA LEU A 452 -1.78 -7.03 16.10
C LEU A 452 -0.35 -6.63 16.45
N ILE A 453 -0.08 -6.25 17.69
CA ILE A 453 1.25 -5.90 18.18
C ILE A 453 2.21 -7.09 18.02
N ASN A 454 1.84 -8.25 18.56
CA ASN A 454 2.66 -9.46 18.47
C ASN A 454 2.91 -9.86 17.01
N SER A 455 1.86 -9.79 16.17
CA SER A 455 1.95 -10.08 14.74
C SER A 455 2.90 -9.12 14.05
N PHE A 456 2.87 -7.83 14.39
CA PHE A 456 3.80 -6.84 13.84
C PHE A 456 5.24 -7.22 14.13
N HIS A 457 5.59 -7.57 15.37
CA HIS A 457 6.96 -7.94 15.74
C HIS A 457 7.44 -9.26 15.13
N GLN A 458 6.54 -10.24 14.96
CA GLN A 458 6.89 -11.56 14.40
C GLN A 458 7.00 -11.55 12.87
N THR A 459 6.20 -10.69 12.20
CA THR A 459 6.16 -10.62 10.74
C THR A 459 7.47 -10.07 10.19
N LYS A 460 8.03 -10.74 9.17
CA LYS A 460 9.26 -10.30 8.49
C LYS A 460 9.02 -9.46 7.24
N LYS A 461 7.88 -9.64 6.57
CA LYS A 461 7.54 -8.94 5.32
C LYS A 461 7.09 -7.51 5.59
N PHE A 462 7.68 -6.55 4.89
CA PHE A 462 7.35 -5.13 5.05
C PHE A 462 5.88 -4.82 4.76
N ASP A 463 5.35 -5.28 3.62
CA ASP A 463 3.95 -5.03 3.24
C ASP A 463 2.93 -5.54 4.27
N ASP A 464 3.23 -6.66 4.93
CA ASP A 464 2.35 -7.22 5.95
C ASP A 464 2.45 -6.45 7.26
N LYS A 465 3.65 -5.95 7.62
CA LYS A 465 3.81 -4.99 8.73
C LYS A 465 3.02 -3.70 8.48
N VAL A 466 3.05 -3.15 7.27
CA VAL A 466 2.25 -1.98 6.89
C VAL A 466 0.76 -2.26 7.09
N LYS A 467 0.25 -3.40 6.61
CA LYS A 467 -1.17 -3.76 6.79
C LYS A 467 -1.57 -3.94 8.26
N ILE A 468 -0.72 -4.59 9.06
CA ILE A 468 -0.97 -4.80 10.49
C ILE A 468 -1.02 -3.45 11.21
N TYR A 469 -0.04 -2.59 10.91
CA TYR A 469 0.01 -1.24 11.45
C TYR A 469 -1.23 -0.41 11.05
N GLU A 470 -1.64 -0.47 9.79
CA GLU A 470 -2.85 0.21 9.32
C GLU A 470 -4.12 -0.30 9.99
N GLU A 471 -4.19 -1.60 10.29
CA GLU A 471 -5.31 -2.16 11.03
C GLU A 471 -5.31 -1.67 12.49
N PHE A 472 -4.12 -1.55 13.10
CA PHE A 472 -3.96 -1.04 14.46
C PHE A 472 -4.40 0.43 14.60
N ILE A 473 -4.06 1.29 13.64
CA ILE A 473 -4.40 2.74 13.72
C ILE A 473 -5.86 3.07 13.36
N LYS A 474 -6.64 2.12 12.85
CA LYS A 474 -8.06 2.37 12.51
C LYS A 474 -8.90 2.71 13.75
N GLU A 475 -8.47 2.25 14.91
CA GLU A 475 -9.17 2.48 16.18
C GLU A 475 -8.34 3.46 17.02
N SER A 476 -8.69 4.75 16.96
CA SER A 476 -7.91 5.85 17.54
C SER A 476 -7.71 5.74 19.05
N ASP A 477 -8.68 5.16 19.75
CA ASP A 477 -8.67 5.05 21.22
C ASP A 477 -7.57 4.08 21.69
N LEU A 478 -7.13 3.18 20.83
CA LEU A 478 -6.10 2.18 21.12
C LEU A 478 -4.68 2.74 21.16
N ILE A 479 -4.42 3.79 20.37
CA ILE A 479 -3.07 4.39 20.29
C ILE A 479 -2.66 4.92 21.66
N GLU A 480 -3.60 5.47 22.42
CA GLU A 480 -3.30 5.95 23.76
C GLU A 480 -3.08 4.81 24.75
N GLU A 481 -3.82 3.71 24.64
CA GLU A 481 -3.69 2.53 25.50
C GLU A 481 -2.34 1.83 25.34
N PHE A 482 -1.90 1.66 24.11
CA PHE A 482 -0.68 0.95 23.73
C PHE A 482 0.41 1.90 23.20
N ALA A 483 0.55 3.06 23.84
CA ALA A 483 1.40 4.14 23.35
C ALA A 483 2.89 3.74 23.21
N ASP A 484 3.39 2.89 24.11
CA ASP A 484 4.79 2.45 24.09
C ASP A 484 5.03 1.50 22.89
N GLU A 485 4.15 0.52 22.65
CA GLU A 485 4.24 -0.40 21.51
C GLU A 485 3.99 0.31 20.18
N PHE A 486 3.03 1.24 20.15
CA PHE A 486 2.79 2.06 18.97
C PHE A 486 4.03 2.86 18.58
N LYS A 487 4.75 3.40 19.57
CA LYS A 487 6.03 4.08 19.32
C LYS A 487 7.12 3.14 18.83
N GLU A 488 7.15 1.89 19.26
CA GLU A 488 8.07 0.88 18.69
C GLU A 488 7.75 0.60 17.22
N MET A 489 6.47 0.52 16.85
CA MET A 489 6.07 0.41 15.44
C MET A 489 6.49 1.64 14.63
N VAL A 490 6.28 2.84 15.18
CA VAL A 490 6.72 4.10 14.55
C VAL A 490 8.24 4.11 14.39
N GLN A 491 8.99 3.68 15.42
CA GLN A 491 10.45 3.64 15.37
C GLN A 491 10.94 2.68 14.29
N TYR A 492 10.30 1.51 14.13
CA TYR A 492 10.60 0.60 13.02
C TYR A 492 10.53 1.31 11.66
N PHE A 493 9.48 2.11 11.41
CA PHE A 493 9.37 2.86 10.15
C PHE A 493 10.38 4.00 10.04
N LYS A 494 10.74 4.66 11.15
CA LYS A 494 11.83 5.66 11.16
C LYS A 494 13.18 5.03 10.79
N ASP A 495 13.50 3.90 11.40
CA ASP A 495 14.72 3.14 11.13
C ASP A 495 14.75 2.62 9.69
N THR A 496 13.58 2.26 9.15
CA THR A 496 13.43 1.80 7.76
C THR A 496 13.89 2.88 6.78
N ILE A 497 13.51 4.15 6.97
CA ILE A 497 13.84 5.26 6.07
C ILE A 497 15.36 5.46 5.91
N GLN A 498 16.13 5.31 6.99
CA GLN A 498 17.56 5.57 6.98
C GLN A 498 18.42 4.36 6.61
N ASN A 499 17.88 3.15 6.78
CA ASN A 499 18.69 1.94 6.74
C ASN A 499 18.82 1.43 5.29
N PRO A 500 20.04 1.39 4.71
CA PRO A 500 20.27 0.98 3.31
C PRO A 500 19.94 -0.48 3.03
N ARG A 501 19.66 -1.29 4.06
CA ARG A 501 19.21 -2.68 3.90
C ARG A 501 17.81 -2.79 3.32
N PHE A 502 16.95 -1.82 3.62
CA PHE A 502 15.61 -1.75 3.04
C PHE A 502 15.70 -1.14 1.65
N ASP A 503 14.82 -1.58 0.77
CA ASP A 503 14.82 -1.05 -0.59
C ASP A 503 14.09 0.31 -0.68
N PHE A 504 14.16 0.93 -1.85
CA PHE A 504 13.60 2.26 -2.08
C PHE A 504 12.09 2.33 -1.77
N HIS A 505 11.32 1.30 -2.13
CA HIS A 505 9.87 1.35 -1.95
C HIS A 505 9.49 1.20 -0.47
N GLU A 506 10.21 0.37 0.28
CA GLU A 506 10.04 0.22 1.73
C GLU A 506 10.36 1.53 2.46
N GLN A 507 11.46 2.20 2.07
CA GLN A 507 11.86 3.50 2.61
C GLN A 507 10.83 4.60 2.31
N LEU A 508 10.39 4.70 1.05
CA LEU A 508 9.43 5.72 0.62
C LEU A 508 8.06 5.52 1.28
N ILE A 509 7.55 4.29 1.34
CA ILE A 509 6.26 4.02 1.97
C ILE A 509 6.32 4.29 3.48
N SER A 510 7.44 3.98 4.14
CA SER A 510 7.66 4.35 5.54
C SER A 510 7.60 5.86 5.74
N PHE A 511 8.24 6.64 4.87
CA PHE A 511 8.18 8.10 4.90
C PHE A 511 6.76 8.64 4.73
N ILE A 512 6.03 8.17 3.71
CA ILE A 512 4.66 8.60 3.43
C ILE A 512 3.73 8.25 4.60
N LEU A 513 3.86 7.04 5.14
CA LEU A 513 3.10 6.57 6.29
C LEU A 513 3.35 7.47 7.51
N LEU A 514 4.61 7.76 7.85
CA LEU A 514 4.97 8.63 8.97
C LEU A 514 4.46 10.07 8.76
N LYS A 515 4.60 10.65 7.56
CA LYS A 515 4.08 12.00 7.27
C LYS A 515 2.57 12.08 7.41
N ARG A 516 1.83 11.03 7.01
CA ARG A 516 0.38 10.97 7.22
C ARG A 516 0.03 10.90 8.70
N LEU A 517 0.69 10.03 9.45
CA LEU A 517 0.47 9.91 10.89
C LEU A 517 0.85 11.17 11.65
N PHE A 518 1.87 11.90 11.21
CA PHE A 518 2.24 13.16 11.84
C PHE A 518 1.09 14.17 11.81
N ARG A 519 0.23 14.13 10.77
CA ARG A 519 -0.95 15.00 10.66
C ARG A 519 -2.04 14.67 11.70
N THR A 520 -2.16 13.41 12.11
CA THR A 520 -3.23 12.95 13.03
C THR A 520 -2.73 12.67 14.45
N ASN A 521 -1.46 12.31 14.63
CA ASN A 521 -0.88 11.75 15.85
C ASN A 521 0.54 12.29 16.14
N LYS A 522 0.76 13.59 15.90
CA LYS A 522 2.05 14.29 16.07
C LYS A 522 2.82 13.89 17.34
N LYS A 523 2.12 13.85 18.48
CA LYS A 523 2.62 13.47 19.81
C LYS A 523 3.39 12.15 19.85
N TYR A 524 2.98 11.15 19.07
CA TYR A 524 3.57 9.81 19.09
C TYR A 524 4.60 9.62 17.98
N VAL A 525 4.41 10.29 16.84
CA VAL A 525 5.35 10.23 15.72
C VAL A 525 6.63 10.99 16.05
N GLY A 526 6.54 12.09 16.80
CA GLY A 526 7.66 13.02 16.99
C GLY A 526 8.05 13.69 15.67
N GLU A 527 9.20 14.38 15.66
CA GLU A 527 9.67 15.02 14.43
C GLU A 527 10.10 13.99 13.37
N ILE A 528 9.88 14.37 12.11
CA ILE A 528 10.36 13.65 10.94
C ILE A 528 11.44 14.52 10.32
N GLU A 529 12.69 14.20 10.62
CA GLU A 529 13.90 14.95 10.20
C GLU A 529 14.16 14.90 8.70
N TYR A 530 13.39 14.10 7.96
CA TYR A 530 13.58 13.88 6.53
C TYR A 530 12.64 14.75 5.69
N SER A 531 13.20 15.31 4.62
CA SER A 531 12.50 15.89 3.48
C SER A 531 12.27 14.82 2.41
N PHE A 532 11.33 15.06 1.49
CA PHE A 532 11.10 14.12 0.39
C PHE A 532 12.25 14.13 -0.63
N SER A 533 13.07 15.20 -0.66
CA SER A 533 14.27 15.30 -1.50
C SER A 533 15.27 14.13 -1.42
N ILE A 534 15.25 13.29 -0.37
CA ILE A 534 16.07 12.06 -0.30
C ILE A 534 15.60 10.97 -1.27
N PHE A 535 14.40 11.08 -1.83
CA PHE A 535 13.78 10.14 -2.77
C PHE A 535 13.84 10.64 -4.23
N ASN A 536 14.92 11.34 -4.60
CA ASN A 536 15.12 11.90 -5.94
C ASN A 536 15.61 10.83 -6.94
N ASP A 537 14.77 9.82 -7.20
CA ASP A 537 15.02 8.74 -8.17
C ASP A 537 13.70 8.41 -8.89
N GLU A 538 13.55 8.95 -10.10
CA GLU A 538 12.33 8.87 -10.92
C GLU A 538 11.93 7.43 -11.23
N ASP A 539 12.89 6.60 -11.64
CA ASP A 539 12.67 5.19 -11.97
C ASP A 539 12.11 4.41 -10.77
N ASN A 540 12.68 4.64 -9.58
CA ASN A 540 12.25 3.95 -8.38
C ASN A 540 10.94 4.51 -7.79
N LEU A 541 10.66 5.80 -7.96
CA LEU A 541 9.35 6.41 -7.67
C LEU A 541 8.26 5.75 -8.53
N ILE A 542 8.49 5.68 -9.84
CA ILE A 542 7.61 5.02 -10.81
C ILE A 542 7.38 3.55 -10.43
N LYS A 543 8.44 2.79 -10.17
CA LYS A 543 8.31 1.38 -9.74
C LYS A 543 7.51 1.24 -8.45
N THR A 544 7.69 2.15 -7.49
CA THR A 544 6.92 2.13 -6.23
C THR A 544 5.43 2.36 -6.48
N LEU A 545 5.07 3.27 -7.40
CA LEU A 545 3.67 3.52 -7.78
C LEU A 545 3.01 2.32 -8.48
N LEU A 546 3.79 1.42 -9.09
CA LEU A 546 3.29 0.17 -9.67
C LEU A 546 2.97 -0.92 -8.63
N HIS A 547 3.47 -0.79 -7.39
CA HIS A 547 3.17 -1.74 -6.31
C HIS A 547 1.71 -1.65 -5.85
N ASN A 548 1.21 -2.69 -5.19
CA ASN A 548 -0.17 -2.78 -4.71
C ASN A 548 -0.38 -2.04 -3.38
N TYR A 549 -0.08 -0.74 -3.36
CA TYR A 549 -0.36 0.15 -2.23
C TYR A 549 -1.72 0.84 -2.35
N LYS A 550 -2.26 1.31 -1.22
CA LYS A 550 -3.50 2.09 -1.21
C LYS A 550 -3.36 3.33 -2.08
N ALA A 551 -4.45 3.67 -2.79
CA ALA A 551 -4.50 4.84 -3.67
C ALA A 551 -4.07 6.14 -2.97
N ASP A 552 -4.44 6.30 -1.69
CA ASP A 552 -4.04 7.45 -0.87
C ASP A 552 -2.53 7.64 -0.76
N TYR A 553 -1.75 6.56 -0.63
CA TYR A 553 -0.30 6.64 -0.54
C TYR A 553 0.29 7.09 -1.88
N LYS A 554 -0.22 6.51 -2.97
CA LYS A 554 0.20 6.87 -4.32
C LYS A 554 -0.11 8.34 -4.64
N LYS A 555 -1.27 8.85 -4.22
CA LYS A 555 -1.64 10.26 -4.37
C LYS A 555 -0.74 11.20 -3.55
N GLU A 556 -0.37 10.82 -2.33
CA GLU A 556 0.61 11.59 -1.54
C GLU A 556 1.98 11.62 -2.21
N ILE A 557 2.45 10.49 -2.75
CA ILE A 557 3.71 10.46 -3.54
C ILE A 557 3.61 11.43 -4.72
N ILE A 558 2.51 11.41 -5.48
CA ILE A 558 2.29 12.35 -6.60
C ILE A 558 2.31 13.82 -6.12
N ASN A 559 1.70 14.13 -4.99
CA ASN A 559 1.73 15.49 -4.42
C ASN A 559 3.14 15.93 -4.02
N TYR A 560 3.99 15.01 -3.58
CA TYR A 560 5.39 15.31 -3.28
C TYR A 560 6.22 15.48 -4.56
N ILE A 561 6.00 14.64 -5.57
CA ILE A 561 6.61 14.77 -6.90
C ILE A 561 6.32 16.17 -7.47
N GLU A 562 5.05 16.59 -7.45
CA GLU A 562 4.62 17.91 -7.92
C GLU A 562 5.33 19.08 -7.20
N LYS A 563 5.62 18.94 -5.91
CA LYS A 563 6.12 20.03 -5.07
C LYS A 563 7.64 20.12 -4.98
N GLU A 564 8.32 18.98 -4.99
CA GLU A 564 9.73 18.89 -4.61
C GLU A 564 10.66 18.44 -5.75
N LEU A 565 10.15 17.83 -6.83
CA LEU A 565 10.99 17.41 -7.95
C LEU A 565 11.09 18.51 -9.04
N PRO A 566 12.31 18.78 -9.55
CA PRO A 566 12.45 19.56 -10.78
C PRO A 566 11.83 18.79 -11.96
N GLU A 567 11.29 19.49 -12.95
CA GLU A 567 10.67 18.88 -14.15
C GLU A 567 9.53 17.89 -13.83
N CYS A 568 8.75 18.18 -12.78
CA CYS A 568 7.67 17.29 -12.31
C CYS A 568 6.64 16.95 -13.41
N GLU A 569 6.41 17.84 -14.37
CA GLU A 569 5.53 17.59 -15.53
C GLU A 569 5.93 16.35 -16.34
N THR A 570 7.23 16.13 -16.56
CA THR A 570 7.75 14.98 -17.32
C THR A 570 7.49 13.69 -16.56
N VAL A 571 7.85 13.68 -15.27
CA VAL A 571 7.66 12.52 -14.39
C VAL A 571 6.17 12.18 -14.25
N LEU A 572 5.30 13.19 -14.10
CA LEU A 572 3.85 12.99 -14.01
C LEU A 572 3.25 12.44 -15.31
N GLN A 573 3.74 12.85 -16.48
CA GLN A 573 3.34 12.28 -17.77
C GLN A 573 3.75 10.81 -17.91
N GLU A 574 4.96 10.46 -17.47
CA GLU A 574 5.40 9.05 -17.45
C GLU A 574 4.54 8.19 -16.52
N ILE A 575 4.25 8.69 -15.31
CA ILE A 575 3.37 8.02 -14.35
C ILE A 575 1.96 7.87 -14.93
N PHE A 576 1.46 8.89 -15.63
CA PHE A 576 0.15 8.85 -16.30
C PHE A 576 0.08 7.72 -17.32
N TRP A 577 1.09 7.58 -18.19
CA TRP A 577 1.09 6.56 -19.24
C TRP A 577 1.22 5.13 -18.74
N ILE A 578 1.74 4.91 -17.53
CA ILE A 578 1.83 3.57 -16.91
C ILE A 578 0.67 3.27 -15.94
N ASP A 579 -0.14 4.27 -15.56
CA ASP A 579 -1.26 4.09 -14.64
C ASP A 579 -2.38 3.24 -15.27
N ARG A 580 -3.10 2.48 -14.43
CA ARG A 580 -4.25 1.67 -14.88
C ARG A 580 -5.58 2.45 -14.81
N GLY A 581 -5.53 3.78 -14.82
CA GLY A 581 -6.66 4.70 -14.73
C GLY A 581 -7.11 5.03 -13.29
N GLN A 582 -6.45 4.51 -12.26
CA GLN A 582 -6.83 4.74 -10.86
C GLN A 582 -6.34 6.10 -10.35
N LEU A 583 -5.17 6.54 -10.81
CA LEU A 583 -4.54 7.79 -10.42
C LEU A 583 -4.71 8.87 -11.49
N ALA A 584 -5.10 8.49 -12.70
CA ALA A 584 -5.32 9.36 -13.85
C ALA A 584 -6.07 10.67 -13.53
N PRO A 585 -7.20 10.69 -12.79
CA PRO A 585 -7.86 11.95 -12.45
C PRO A 585 -6.96 12.89 -11.62
N HIS A 586 -6.25 12.34 -10.64
CA HIS A 586 -5.37 13.10 -9.74
C HIS A 586 -4.14 13.61 -10.49
N ILE A 587 -3.57 12.79 -11.38
CA ILE A 587 -2.40 13.18 -12.18
C ILE A 587 -2.79 14.27 -13.19
N MET A 588 -3.93 14.16 -13.86
CA MET A 588 -4.41 15.18 -14.81
C MET A 588 -4.70 16.51 -14.11
N GLU A 589 -5.28 16.47 -12.90
CA GLU A 589 -5.43 17.67 -12.07
C GLU A 589 -4.07 18.34 -11.83
N LYS A 590 -3.02 17.57 -11.48
CA LYS A 590 -1.68 18.12 -11.25
C LYS A 590 -1.03 18.64 -12.52
N LEU A 591 -1.09 17.89 -13.62
CA LEU A 591 -0.55 18.30 -14.91
C LEU A 591 -1.19 19.60 -15.41
N SER A 592 -2.49 19.79 -15.20
CA SER A 592 -3.20 21.01 -15.61
C SER A 592 -2.74 22.29 -14.90
N LEU A 593 -2.04 22.16 -13.76
CA LEU A 593 -1.47 23.29 -13.03
C LEU A 593 -0.12 23.75 -13.60
N HIS A 594 0.57 22.87 -14.33
CA HIS A 594 1.94 23.10 -14.84
C HIS A 594 2.01 23.19 -16.36
N LEU A 595 1.12 22.49 -17.07
CA LEU A 595 1.05 22.47 -18.53
C LEU A 595 0.08 23.53 -19.07
N SER A 596 0.38 24.07 -20.26
CA SER A 596 -0.57 24.92 -20.97
C SER A 596 -1.79 24.11 -21.47
N PRO A 597 -2.93 24.75 -21.77
CA PRO A 597 -4.07 24.07 -22.39
C PRO A 597 -3.70 23.35 -23.69
N GLU A 598 -2.79 23.92 -24.49
CA GLU A 598 -2.26 23.32 -25.71
C GLU A 598 -1.42 22.07 -25.43
N ASP A 599 -0.50 22.11 -24.46
CA ASP A 599 0.32 20.95 -24.09
C ASP A 599 -0.53 19.83 -23.48
N MET A 600 -1.55 20.18 -22.69
CA MET A 600 -2.53 19.22 -22.17
C MET A 600 -3.32 18.55 -23.29
N LYS A 601 -3.69 19.30 -24.33
CA LYS A 601 -4.35 18.74 -25.51
C LYS A 601 -3.41 17.77 -26.24
N GLU A 602 -2.16 18.15 -26.47
CA GLU A 602 -1.15 17.29 -27.11
C GLU A 602 -0.93 15.99 -26.33
N LEU A 603 -0.86 16.05 -25.00
CA LEU A 603 -0.76 14.87 -24.14
C LEU A 603 -1.94 13.91 -24.33
N VAL A 604 -3.17 14.44 -24.37
CA VAL A 604 -4.38 13.63 -24.56
C VAL A 604 -4.42 13.05 -25.99
N GLU A 605 -4.06 13.84 -27.01
CA GLU A 605 -3.95 13.40 -28.40
C GLU A 605 -2.94 12.25 -28.55
N ASP A 606 -1.73 12.42 -28.00
CA ASP A 606 -0.69 11.39 -28.03
C ASP A 606 -1.16 10.12 -27.29
N THR A 607 -1.84 10.28 -26.15
CA THR A 607 -2.37 9.16 -25.37
C THR A 607 -3.44 8.37 -26.12
N ILE A 608 -4.33 9.05 -26.84
CA ILE A 608 -5.41 8.42 -27.61
C ILE A 608 -4.87 7.75 -28.86
N HIS A 609 -4.01 8.44 -29.62
CA HIS A 609 -3.60 7.99 -30.95
C HIS A 609 -2.36 7.09 -30.92
N ASN A 610 -1.39 7.35 -30.05
CA ASN A 610 -0.07 6.71 -30.10
C ASN A 610 0.18 5.73 -28.93
N LYS A 611 -0.39 5.98 -27.75
CA LYS A 611 -0.08 5.18 -26.53
C LYS A 611 -0.99 3.99 -26.27
N PHE A 612 -2.00 3.75 -27.11
CA PHE A 612 -2.92 2.63 -26.94
C PHE A 612 -2.22 1.27 -26.80
N LYS A 613 -1.15 1.02 -27.58
CA LYS A 613 -0.40 -0.25 -27.50
C LYS A 613 0.44 -0.39 -26.23
N MET A 614 0.84 0.73 -25.63
CA MET A 614 1.62 0.73 -24.40
C MET A 614 0.70 0.47 -23.21
N ASN A 615 -0.42 1.19 -23.15
CA ASN A 615 -1.37 1.07 -22.06
C ASN A 615 -2.83 1.36 -22.51
N PRO A 616 -3.58 0.32 -22.91
CA PRO A 616 -4.99 0.46 -23.28
C PRO A 616 -5.90 1.02 -22.18
N TYR A 617 -5.54 0.87 -20.90
CA TYR A 617 -6.37 1.37 -19.79
C TYR A 617 -6.43 2.89 -19.78
N ILE A 618 -5.27 3.56 -19.86
CA ILE A 618 -5.22 5.01 -19.81
C ILE A 618 -5.84 5.63 -21.07
N THR A 619 -5.62 5.04 -22.24
CA THR A 619 -6.28 5.47 -23.48
C THR A 619 -7.80 5.37 -23.37
N MET A 620 -8.34 4.27 -22.83
CA MET A 620 -9.79 4.15 -22.64
C MET A 620 -10.33 5.15 -21.61
N TRP A 621 -9.57 5.39 -20.54
CA TRP A 621 -9.92 6.40 -19.55
C TRP A 621 -9.97 7.81 -20.15
N CYS A 622 -8.99 8.19 -20.99
CA CYS A 622 -9.01 9.46 -21.72
C CYS A 622 -10.22 9.57 -22.64
N LEU A 623 -10.49 8.54 -23.45
CA LEU A 623 -11.63 8.51 -24.36
C LEU A 623 -12.97 8.64 -23.61
N GLU A 624 -13.11 7.96 -22.47
CA GLU A 624 -14.27 8.09 -21.58
C GLU A 624 -14.45 9.53 -21.11
N ARG A 625 -13.41 10.13 -20.52
CA ARG A 625 -13.44 11.50 -19.98
C ARG A 625 -13.77 12.54 -21.06
N MET A 626 -13.15 12.42 -22.23
CA MET A 626 -13.42 13.33 -23.34
C MET A 626 -14.89 13.26 -23.76
N ILE A 627 -15.47 12.07 -23.88
CA ILE A 627 -16.89 11.90 -24.26
C ILE A 627 -17.84 12.37 -23.15
N GLU A 628 -17.45 12.23 -21.88
CA GLU A 628 -18.25 12.67 -20.73
C GLU A 628 -18.33 14.20 -20.57
N GLY A 629 -17.56 14.99 -21.31
CA GLY A 629 -17.73 16.45 -21.37
C GLY A 629 -16.48 17.26 -21.69
N ASP A 630 -15.28 16.69 -21.52
CA ASP A 630 -14.03 17.45 -21.67
C ASP A 630 -13.65 17.73 -23.14
N TYR A 631 -14.30 17.08 -24.11
CA TYR A 631 -13.99 17.26 -25.54
C TYR A 631 -14.10 18.71 -26.01
N ARG A 632 -15.01 19.51 -25.45
CA ARG A 632 -15.17 20.94 -25.79
C ARG A 632 -13.96 21.76 -25.31
N THR A 633 -13.50 21.49 -24.09
CA THR A 633 -12.36 22.16 -23.45
C THR A 633 -11.09 22.00 -24.27
N TYR A 634 -10.86 20.79 -24.79
CA TYR A 634 -9.67 20.46 -25.58
C TYR A 634 -9.90 20.53 -27.10
N GLN A 635 -11.07 21.02 -27.54
CA GLN A 635 -11.44 21.15 -28.96
C GLN A 635 -11.36 19.84 -29.75
N PHE A 636 -11.69 18.72 -29.12
CA PHE A 636 -11.87 17.44 -29.80
C PHE A 636 -13.23 17.39 -30.50
N SER A 637 -13.25 16.69 -31.63
CA SER A 637 -14.46 16.36 -32.36
C SER A 637 -15.07 15.08 -31.79
N LEU A 638 -16.32 15.17 -31.30
CA LEU A 638 -17.05 14.02 -30.74
C LEU A 638 -17.20 12.88 -31.78
N LYS A 639 -17.32 13.25 -33.06
CA LYS A 639 -17.30 12.35 -34.22
C LYS A 639 -16.02 11.50 -34.25
N ASP A 640 -14.87 12.13 -34.06
CA ASP A 640 -13.57 11.47 -34.14
C ASP A 640 -13.29 10.61 -32.91
N LEU A 641 -13.73 11.04 -31.72
CA LEU A 641 -13.64 10.25 -30.49
C LEU A 641 -14.43 8.93 -30.57
N TYR A 642 -15.64 8.96 -31.13
CA TYR A 642 -16.43 7.74 -31.33
C TYR A 642 -15.80 6.78 -32.35
N ILE A 643 -15.20 7.33 -33.40
CA ILE A 643 -14.42 6.54 -34.37
C ILE A 643 -13.24 5.88 -33.67
N GLU A 644 -12.49 6.61 -32.85
CA GLU A 644 -11.35 6.06 -32.11
C GLU A 644 -11.76 4.92 -31.18
N ILE A 645 -12.85 5.07 -30.41
CA ILE A 645 -13.37 3.98 -29.57
C ILE A 645 -13.71 2.73 -30.39
N LEU A 646 -14.42 2.89 -31.51
CA LEU A 646 -14.78 1.75 -32.38
C LEU A 646 -13.56 1.06 -32.96
N TYR A 647 -12.54 1.83 -33.38
CA TYR A 647 -11.26 1.26 -33.82
C TYR A 647 -10.57 0.47 -32.72
N ARG A 648 -10.53 0.98 -31.49
CA ARG A 648 -9.90 0.28 -30.36
C ARG A 648 -10.66 -0.98 -29.97
N ILE A 649 -12.00 -0.96 -29.98
CA ILE A 649 -12.85 -2.15 -29.77
C ILE A 649 -12.54 -3.23 -30.80
N ASP A 650 -12.53 -2.87 -32.09
CA ASP A 650 -12.25 -3.85 -33.14
C ASP A 650 -10.80 -4.38 -33.07
N THR A 651 -9.85 -3.50 -32.76
CA THR A 651 -8.44 -3.89 -32.57
C THR A 651 -8.29 -4.94 -31.48
N ILE A 652 -8.86 -4.72 -30.29
CA ILE A 652 -8.79 -5.70 -29.18
C ILE A 652 -9.52 -6.99 -29.58
N GLY A 653 -10.70 -6.89 -30.22
CA GLY A 653 -11.46 -8.04 -30.71
C GLY A 653 -10.67 -8.93 -31.67
N LYS A 654 -10.00 -8.33 -32.66
CA LYS A 654 -9.18 -9.04 -33.65
C LYS A 654 -8.03 -9.77 -32.96
N LEU A 655 -7.35 -9.10 -32.04
CA LEU A 655 -6.20 -9.68 -31.31
C LEU A 655 -6.62 -10.84 -30.39
N MET A 656 -7.79 -10.73 -29.76
CA MET A 656 -8.36 -11.81 -28.95
C MET A 656 -8.68 -13.03 -29.81
N ASN A 657 -9.34 -12.83 -30.96
CA ASN A 657 -9.69 -13.91 -31.89
C ASN A 657 -8.45 -14.59 -32.48
N GLN A 658 -7.38 -13.83 -32.73
CA GLN A 658 -6.12 -14.34 -33.25
C GLN A 658 -5.19 -14.95 -32.18
N LYS A 659 -5.57 -14.91 -30.89
CA LYS A 659 -4.71 -15.29 -29.74
C LYS A 659 -3.36 -14.55 -29.73
N LYS A 660 -3.30 -13.33 -30.28
CA LYS A 660 -2.08 -12.51 -30.40
C LYS A 660 -1.96 -11.42 -29.34
N LEU A 661 -2.73 -11.50 -28.25
CA LEU A 661 -2.74 -10.45 -27.21
C LEU A 661 -1.34 -10.18 -26.63
N ASN A 662 -0.59 -11.24 -26.34
CA ASN A 662 0.76 -11.16 -25.76
C ASN A 662 1.78 -10.50 -26.71
N TRP A 663 1.52 -10.46 -28.02
CA TRP A 663 2.38 -9.79 -29.01
C TRP A 663 2.12 -8.29 -29.09
N PHE A 664 0.88 -7.87 -28.84
CA PHE A 664 0.43 -6.49 -29.06
C PHE A 664 0.59 -5.61 -27.83
N THR A 665 0.27 -6.16 -26.65
CA THR A 665 0.41 -5.52 -25.33
C THR A 665 0.90 -6.60 -24.35
N PRO A 666 2.21 -6.70 -24.07
CA PRO A 666 2.76 -7.71 -23.15
C PRO A 666 2.16 -7.64 -21.72
N SER A 667 1.48 -6.52 -21.42
CA SER A 667 0.94 -6.13 -20.11
C SER A 667 -0.52 -6.55 -19.84
N ILE A 668 -1.25 -7.14 -20.79
CA ILE A 668 -2.69 -7.41 -20.66
C ILE A 668 -3.04 -8.88 -20.88
N SER A 669 -3.74 -9.46 -19.90
CA SER A 669 -4.32 -10.80 -19.96
C SER A 669 -5.66 -10.85 -20.70
N THR A 670 -6.10 -12.03 -21.14
CA THR A 670 -7.42 -12.19 -21.80
C THR A 670 -8.62 -11.70 -20.95
N PRO A 671 -8.67 -11.95 -19.63
CA PRO A 671 -9.71 -11.36 -18.78
C PRO A 671 -9.67 -9.83 -18.73
N GLU A 672 -8.48 -9.25 -18.65
CA GLU A 672 -8.27 -7.79 -18.64
C GLU A 672 -8.75 -7.15 -19.96
N ALA A 673 -8.43 -7.74 -21.11
CA ALA A 673 -8.92 -7.26 -22.40
C ALA A 673 -10.44 -7.33 -22.54
N LYS A 674 -11.09 -8.37 -21.97
CA LYS A 674 -12.55 -8.42 -21.90
C LYS A 674 -13.12 -7.29 -21.06
N ASN A 675 -12.50 -6.95 -19.94
CA ASN A 675 -12.92 -5.82 -19.12
C ASN A 675 -12.82 -4.50 -19.89
N ILE A 676 -11.70 -4.28 -20.60
CA ILE A 676 -11.49 -3.09 -21.42
C ILE A 676 -12.54 -3.00 -22.54
N LEU A 677 -12.84 -4.12 -23.22
CA LEU A 677 -13.91 -4.18 -24.22
C LEU A 677 -15.29 -3.87 -23.62
N ASN A 678 -15.59 -4.40 -22.43
CA ASN A 678 -16.84 -4.11 -21.74
C ASN A 678 -16.92 -2.63 -21.40
N THR A 679 -15.86 -2.03 -20.84
CA THR A 679 -15.80 -0.58 -20.55
C THR A 679 -15.99 0.25 -21.82
N ALA A 680 -15.27 -0.05 -22.91
CA ALA A 680 -15.40 0.65 -24.18
C ALA A 680 -16.82 0.55 -24.76
N THR A 681 -17.43 -0.62 -24.66
CA THR A 681 -18.81 -0.86 -25.07
C THR A 681 -19.78 -0.07 -24.18
N ASP A 682 -19.58 -0.08 -22.86
CA ASP A 682 -20.40 0.67 -21.92
C ASP A 682 -20.30 2.18 -22.15
N ILE A 683 -19.13 2.71 -22.53
CA ILE A 683 -18.96 4.13 -22.92
C ILE A 683 -19.83 4.46 -24.12
N LEU A 684 -19.82 3.62 -25.17
CA LEU A 684 -20.68 3.83 -26.35
C LEU A 684 -22.17 3.80 -26.01
N PHE A 685 -22.60 2.95 -25.09
CA PHE A 685 -24.03 2.77 -24.79
C PHE A 685 -24.51 3.52 -23.53
N ARG A 686 -23.66 4.37 -22.95
CA ARG A 686 -24.02 5.22 -21.80
C ARG A 686 -24.94 6.35 -22.26
N GLU A 687 -25.95 6.66 -21.47
CA GLU A 687 -26.69 7.91 -21.63
C GLU A 687 -25.85 9.07 -21.10
N LEU A 688 -25.60 10.08 -21.92
CA LEU A 688 -24.88 11.29 -21.54
C LEU A 688 -25.84 12.23 -20.80
N ILE A 689 -25.44 12.67 -19.60
CA ILE A 689 -26.19 13.63 -18.79
C ILE A 689 -25.73 15.02 -19.18
N ASP A 690 -26.05 15.47 -20.40
CA ASP A 690 -25.80 16.87 -20.75
C ASP A 690 -27.04 17.74 -20.44
N GLN A 691 -26.81 18.92 -19.87
CA GLN A 691 -27.85 19.80 -19.30
C GLN A 691 -28.36 20.88 -20.27
N GLU A 692 -27.92 20.87 -21.53
CA GLU A 692 -28.38 21.81 -22.56
C GLU A 692 -29.46 21.19 -23.46
N GLU A 693 -30.56 21.93 -23.70
CA GLU A 693 -31.69 21.46 -24.53
C GLU A 693 -31.27 21.25 -25.98
N GLY A 694 -31.32 19.99 -26.45
CA GLY A 694 -31.27 19.64 -27.88
C GLY A 694 -30.11 18.75 -28.33
N GLU A 695 -29.19 18.38 -27.45
CA GLU A 695 -28.07 17.48 -27.81
C GLU A 695 -28.42 15.98 -27.67
N PRO A 696 -27.78 15.09 -28.44
CA PRO A 696 -28.07 13.66 -28.40
C PRO A 696 -27.64 13.03 -27.08
N THR A 697 -28.59 12.42 -26.36
CA THR A 697 -28.35 11.80 -25.05
C THR A 697 -27.69 10.41 -25.14
N SER A 698 -27.44 9.89 -26.34
CA SER A 698 -26.77 8.60 -26.55
C SER A 698 -25.92 8.60 -27.83
N PHE A 699 -24.93 7.70 -27.93
CA PHE A 699 -24.17 7.46 -29.17
C PHE A 699 -25.07 7.17 -30.37
N ILE A 700 -26.14 6.42 -30.13
CA ILE A 700 -27.10 6.05 -31.18
C ILE A 700 -27.80 7.30 -31.70
N ASP A 701 -28.31 8.13 -30.80
CA ASP A 701 -28.95 9.39 -31.17
C ASP A 701 -27.95 10.30 -31.86
N PHE A 702 -26.68 10.32 -31.45
CA PHE A 702 -25.64 11.12 -32.10
C PHE A 702 -25.38 10.70 -33.55
N VAL A 703 -25.25 9.39 -33.81
CA VAL A 703 -25.04 8.85 -35.17
C VAL A 703 -26.31 9.01 -36.01
N VAL A 704 -27.48 8.73 -35.44
CA VAL A 704 -28.78 8.81 -36.13
C VAL A 704 -29.30 10.25 -36.25
N SER A 705 -28.71 11.24 -35.59
CA SER A 705 -29.03 12.67 -35.82
C SER A 705 -28.02 13.38 -36.72
N HIS A 706 -26.83 12.79 -36.95
CA HIS A 706 -25.78 13.39 -37.78
C HIS A 706 -26.21 13.67 -39.23
N GLN A 707 -25.71 14.76 -39.81
CA GLN A 707 -26.01 15.19 -41.18
C GLN A 707 -25.02 14.68 -42.23
N ASP A 708 -23.84 14.21 -41.81
CA ASP A 708 -22.78 13.69 -42.66
C ASP A 708 -23.04 12.21 -42.98
N GLU A 709 -23.47 11.90 -44.21
CA GLU A 709 -23.75 10.53 -44.65
C GLU A 709 -22.48 9.66 -44.71
N ASP A 710 -21.34 10.22 -45.10
CA ASP A 710 -20.05 9.50 -45.16
C ASP A 710 -19.62 9.03 -43.77
N TYR A 711 -19.85 9.86 -42.76
CA TYR A 711 -19.64 9.48 -41.36
C TYR A 711 -20.53 8.31 -40.93
N ILE A 712 -21.83 8.36 -41.25
CA ILE A 712 -22.79 7.31 -40.89
C ILE A 712 -22.42 5.99 -41.58
N VAL A 713 -22.02 6.04 -42.85
CA VAL A 713 -21.52 4.89 -43.62
C VAL A 713 -20.27 4.30 -42.96
N LYS A 714 -19.30 5.14 -42.59
CA LYS A 714 -18.07 4.72 -41.90
C LYS A 714 -18.36 4.03 -40.57
N ILE A 715 -19.21 4.62 -39.73
CA ILE A 715 -19.62 4.05 -38.45
C ILE A 715 -20.36 2.71 -38.64
N TYR A 716 -21.26 2.64 -39.62
CA TYR A 716 -21.98 1.40 -39.95
C TYR A 716 -21.00 0.27 -40.27
N HIS A 717 -20.01 0.52 -41.14
CA HIS A 717 -19.03 -0.50 -41.52
C HIS A 717 -18.12 -0.89 -40.35
N LEU A 718 -17.69 0.06 -39.53
CA LEU A 718 -16.92 -0.22 -38.30
C LEU A 718 -17.72 -1.11 -37.34
N ILE A 719 -19.00 -0.81 -37.11
CA ILE A 719 -19.86 -1.62 -36.24
C ILE A 719 -20.10 -3.01 -36.86
N LYS A 720 -20.43 -3.07 -38.16
CA LYS A 720 -20.72 -4.32 -38.90
C LYS A 720 -19.52 -5.26 -38.92
N ASN A 721 -18.32 -4.73 -39.12
CA ASN A 721 -17.10 -5.51 -39.21
C ASN A 721 -16.39 -5.70 -37.86
N SER A 722 -16.83 -5.00 -36.80
CA SER A 722 -16.22 -5.10 -35.47
C SER A 722 -16.27 -6.54 -34.95
N SER A 723 -15.09 -7.03 -34.60
CA SER A 723 -14.86 -8.34 -34.01
C SER A 723 -14.85 -8.34 -32.47
N GLY A 724 -14.90 -7.16 -31.85
CA GLY A 724 -14.77 -6.95 -30.40
C GLY A 724 -15.99 -6.33 -29.73
N LEU A 725 -17.01 -5.90 -30.49
CA LEU A 725 -18.22 -5.30 -29.92
C LEU A 725 -19.11 -6.37 -29.27
N ILE A 726 -19.11 -6.43 -27.94
CA ILE A 726 -19.83 -7.43 -27.12
C ILE A 726 -21.25 -6.91 -26.83
N SER A 727 -22.26 -7.79 -26.74
CA SER A 727 -23.60 -7.40 -26.25
C SER A 727 -23.57 -7.19 -24.73
N THR A 728 -23.95 -6.00 -24.24
CA THR A 728 -23.97 -5.71 -22.80
C THR A 728 -25.03 -6.51 -22.05
N ASN A 729 -24.76 -6.84 -20.77
CA ASN A 729 -25.59 -7.70 -19.91
C ASN A 729 -26.87 -7.02 -19.35
N LYS A 730 -27.35 -5.93 -19.97
CA LYS A 730 -28.57 -5.22 -19.55
C LYS A 730 -29.67 -5.16 -20.61
N GLY A 731 -29.67 -6.07 -21.59
CA GLY A 731 -30.82 -6.32 -22.46
C GLY A 731 -31.13 -5.20 -23.46
N LYS A 732 -30.90 -5.49 -24.74
CA LYS A 732 -31.41 -4.78 -25.94
C LYS A 732 -30.73 -3.48 -26.42
N THR A 733 -29.41 -3.35 -26.33
CA THR A 733 -28.64 -2.55 -27.31
C THR A 733 -27.31 -3.25 -27.58
N GLY A 734 -27.23 -3.95 -28.71
CA GLY A 734 -26.01 -4.62 -29.16
C GLY A 734 -25.69 -4.26 -30.62
N LYS A 735 -24.59 -4.80 -31.15
CA LYS A 735 -24.14 -4.63 -32.55
C LYS A 735 -25.30 -4.68 -33.57
N ASN A 736 -26.19 -5.67 -33.45
CA ASN A 736 -27.31 -5.85 -34.38
C ASN A 736 -28.41 -4.79 -34.24
N GLU A 737 -28.61 -4.24 -33.05
CA GLU A 737 -29.59 -3.17 -32.83
C GLU A 737 -29.07 -1.84 -33.40
N LEU A 738 -27.77 -1.55 -33.22
CA LEU A 738 -27.12 -0.41 -33.86
C LEU A 738 -27.27 -0.43 -35.38
N ILE A 739 -26.89 -1.57 -35.98
CA ILE A 739 -27.02 -1.80 -37.43
C ILE A 739 -28.47 -1.57 -37.87
N ARG A 740 -29.44 -2.11 -37.12
CA ARG A 740 -30.86 -1.95 -37.44
C ARG A 740 -31.31 -0.49 -37.38
N GLN A 741 -30.88 0.28 -36.38
CA GLN A 741 -31.28 1.68 -36.23
C GLN A 741 -30.64 2.59 -37.27
N ILE A 742 -29.37 2.34 -37.63
CA ILE A 742 -28.69 3.05 -38.73
C ILE A 742 -29.41 2.75 -40.05
N LEU A 743 -29.71 1.48 -40.35
CA LEU A 743 -30.42 1.08 -41.58
C LEU A 743 -31.85 1.61 -41.66
N LYS A 744 -32.53 1.88 -40.53
CA LYS A 744 -33.84 2.54 -40.53
C LYS A 744 -33.74 3.99 -41.02
N LYS A 745 -32.68 4.70 -40.64
CA LYS A 745 -32.45 6.09 -41.08
C LYS A 745 -31.92 6.14 -42.50
N LEU A 746 -31.01 5.23 -42.84
CA LEU A 746 -30.23 5.28 -44.07
C LEU A 746 -30.18 3.86 -44.69
N PRO A 747 -31.26 3.42 -45.37
CA PRO A 747 -31.41 2.04 -45.85
C PRO A 747 -30.40 1.63 -46.94
N HIS A 748 -29.88 2.61 -47.68
CA HIS A 748 -28.97 2.39 -48.80
C HIS A 748 -27.50 2.22 -48.37
N VAL A 749 -27.16 2.43 -47.09
CA VAL A 749 -25.78 2.29 -46.57
C VAL A 749 -25.20 0.90 -46.80
N GLU A 750 -26.05 -0.14 -46.85
CA GLU A 750 -25.59 -1.51 -47.10
C GLU A 750 -25.09 -1.73 -48.55
N GLU A 751 -25.54 -0.90 -49.49
CA GLU A 751 -25.16 -0.92 -50.91
C GLU A 751 -24.04 0.07 -51.24
N VAL A 752 -23.84 1.09 -50.39
CA VAL A 752 -22.73 2.04 -50.51
C VAL A 752 -21.43 1.33 -50.13
N LYS A 753 -20.71 0.90 -51.17
CA LYS A 753 -19.26 0.68 -51.06
C LYS A 753 -18.63 2.05 -50.84
N SER A 754 -18.19 2.33 -49.62
CA SER A 754 -17.34 3.49 -49.34
C SER A 754 -16.10 3.44 -50.24
N GLN A 755 -15.49 4.58 -50.53
CA GLN A 755 -14.18 4.59 -51.21
C GLN A 755 -13.13 3.80 -50.38
N ASP A 756 -13.35 3.68 -49.07
CA ASP A 756 -12.63 2.81 -48.14
C ASP A 756 -12.93 1.30 -48.33
N ASP A 757 -14.05 0.89 -48.95
CA ASP A 757 -14.35 -0.51 -49.27
C ASP A 757 -13.50 -1.07 -50.44
N LEU A 758 -12.77 -0.21 -51.14
CA LEU A 758 -11.73 -0.60 -52.12
C LEU A 758 -10.34 -0.76 -51.47
N ILE A 759 -10.19 -0.31 -50.23
CA ILE A 759 -8.95 -0.38 -49.47
C ILE A 759 -9.15 -1.50 -48.45
N SER A 760 -8.60 -2.69 -48.72
CA SER A 760 -8.55 -3.75 -47.70
C SER A 760 -7.95 -3.16 -46.40
N HIS A 761 -8.43 -3.55 -45.21
CA HIS A 761 -7.90 -3.03 -43.93
C HIS A 761 -6.36 -3.11 -43.82
N VAL A 762 -5.74 -4.01 -44.58
CA VAL A 762 -4.29 -4.14 -44.76
C VAL A 762 -3.67 -2.88 -45.42
N ILE A 763 -4.34 -2.28 -46.40
CA ILE A 763 -3.88 -1.08 -47.12
C ILE A 763 -4.11 0.20 -46.29
N ILE A 764 -5.16 0.29 -45.46
CA ILE A 764 -5.34 1.41 -44.50
C ILE A 764 -4.13 1.51 -43.56
N ASP A 765 -3.65 0.35 -43.09
CA ASP A 765 -2.47 0.22 -42.26
C ASP A 765 -1.19 0.75 -42.97
N TYR A 766 -1.09 0.57 -44.29
CA TYR A 766 0.01 1.07 -45.13
C TYR A 766 -0.13 2.55 -45.53
N LEU A 767 -1.34 3.11 -45.49
CA LEU A 767 -1.62 4.50 -45.81
C LEU A 767 -1.61 5.41 -44.56
N ASP A 768 -1.57 4.85 -43.36
CA ASP A 768 -1.39 5.62 -42.12
C ASP A 768 -0.01 6.27 -42.11
N GLU A 769 0.03 7.59 -42.32
CA GLU A 769 1.27 8.39 -42.36
C GLU A 769 2.04 8.38 -41.02
N ARG A 770 1.43 7.86 -39.94
CA ARG A 770 2.05 7.70 -38.62
C ARG A 770 2.80 6.37 -38.45
N ILE A 771 2.60 5.41 -39.36
CA ILE A 771 3.27 4.10 -39.33
C ILE A 771 4.22 4.00 -40.52
N ILE A 772 5.49 3.71 -40.23
CA ILE A 772 6.50 3.47 -41.26
C ILE A 772 6.51 1.98 -41.56
N TRP A 773 6.49 1.59 -42.83
CA TRP A 773 6.66 0.19 -43.21
C TRP A 773 8.04 -0.02 -43.80
N SER A 774 8.67 -1.13 -43.46
CA SER A 774 10.03 -1.48 -43.91
C SER A 774 10.17 -2.97 -44.14
N SER A 775 10.99 -3.39 -45.09
CA SER A 775 11.46 -4.76 -45.15
C SER A 775 12.36 -5.07 -43.95
N GLU A 776 12.52 -6.35 -43.61
CA GLU A 776 13.44 -6.77 -42.55
C GLU A 776 14.88 -6.30 -42.82
N ASP A 777 15.32 -6.31 -44.08
CA ASP A 777 16.63 -5.83 -44.49
C ASP A 777 16.78 -4.31 -44.33
N GLY A 778 15.76 -3.54 -44.71
CA GLY A 778 15.71 -2.08 -44.53
C GLY A 778 15.76 -1.70 -43.06
N PHE A 779 14.99 -2.39 -42.22
CA PHE A 779 14.96 -2.21 -40.77
C PHE A 779 16.30 -2.52 -40.12
N ASN A 780 16.89 -3.67 -40.44
CA ASN A 780 18.17 -4.10 -39.87
C ASN A 780 19.32 -3.17 -40.27
N LYS A 781 19.30 -2.59 -41.48
CA LYS A 781 20.29 -1.57 -41.89
C LYS A 781 20.23 -0.33 -40.99
N GLN A 782 19.04 0.16 -40.66
CA GLN A 782 18.90 1.33 -39.78
C GLN A 782 19.26 1.01 -38.32
N ARG A 783 18.88 -0.18 -37.83
CA ARG A 783 19.29 -0.63 -36.49
C ARG A 783 20.82 -0.71 -36.36
N LYS A 784 21.49 -1.28 -37.37
CA LYS A 784 22.96 -1.30 -37.44
C LYS A 784 23.54 0.11 -37.48
N LYS A 785 22.89 1.04 -38.17
CA LYS A 785 23.33 2.44 -38.21
C LYS A 785 23.26 3.11 -36.83
N ILE A 786 22.22 2.83 -36.04
CA ILE A 786 22.11 3.30 -34.65
C ILE A 786 23.21 2.69 -33.77
N GLU A 787 23.54 1.41 -33.94
CA GLU A 787 24.65 0.78 -33.22
C GLU A 787 25.99 1.46 -33.55
N GLU A 788 26.25 1.77 -34.83
CA GLU A 788 27.42 2.53 -35.27
C GLU A 788 27.47 3.93 -34.63
N LEU A 789 26.34 4.64 -34.59
CA LEU A 789 26.24 5.98 -33.96
C LEU A 789 26.41 5.92 -32.44
N ASN A 790 25.91 4.88 -31.77
CA ASN A 790 26.12 4.68 -30.33
C ASN A 790 27.59 4.40 -30.01
N ILE A 791 28.28 3.61 -30.83
CA ILE A 791 29.73 3.41 -30.70
C ILE A 791 30.48 4.74 -30.86
N GLU A 792 30.06 5.58 -31.81
CA GLU A 792 30.63 6.91 -32.02
C GLU A 792 30.34 7.86 -30.85
N LYS A 793 29.12 7.84 -30.29
CA LYS A 793 28.75 8.57 -29.07
C LYS A 793 29.62 8.17 -27.88
N SER A 794 29.84 6.86 -27.66
CA SER A 794 30.72 6.40 -26.59
C SER A 794 32.16 6.89 -26.77
N LYS A 795 32.67 6.97 -28.01
CA LYS A 795 33.98 7.58 -28.29
C LYS A 795 33.97 9.08 -28.01
N ASN A 796 32.89 9.78 -28.36
CA ASN A 796 32.73 11.21 -28.10
C ASN A 796 32.70 11.55 -26.60
N VAL A 797 32.11 10.69 -25.76
CA VAL A 797 32.15 10.86 -24.28
C VAL A 797 33.59 10.86 -23.77
N VAL A 798 34.44 9.97 -24.29
CA VAL A 798 35.87 9.93 -23.94
C VAL A 798 36.62 11.18 -24.45
N GLU A 799 36.21 11.75 -25.59
CA GLU A 799 36.74 13.02 -26.11
C GLU A 799 36.36 14.20 -25.21
N ILE A 800 35.10 14.24 -24.72
CA ILE A 800 34.60 15.26 -23.78
C ILE A 800 35.36 15.19 -22.45
N ASP A 801 35.56 14.00 -21.88
CA ASP A 801 36.28 13.85 -20.61
C ASP A 801 37.76 14.26 -20.72
N LYS A 802 38.40 13.96 -21.86
CA LYS A 802 39.77 14.44 -22.14
C LYS A 802 39.83 15.95 -22.32
N ALA A 803 38.83 16.55 -22.98
CA ALA A 803 38.76 18.00 -23.14
C ALA A 803 38.47 18.71 -21.81
N ARG A 804 37.63 18.12 -20.93
CA ARG A 804 37.29 18.64 -19.60
C ARG A 804 38.50 18.73 -18.66
N GLN A 805 39.50 17.87 -18.84
CA GLN A 805 40.75 17.89 -18.05
C GLN A 805 41.71 19.04 -18.42
N LYS A 806 41.44 19.78 -19.50
CA LYS A 806 42.34 20.84 -20.01
C LYS A 806 42.12 22.24 -19.42
N GLY A 807 41.33 22.37 -18.35
CA GLY A 807 41.15 23.62 -17.62
C GLY A 807 39.84 24.36 -17.96
N ASP A 808 39.90 25.68 -18.09
CA ASP A 808 38.72 26.56 -18.09
C ASP A 808 37.73 26.25 -19.23
N LEU A 809 36.53 25.81 -18.87
CA LEU A 809 35.54 25.19 -19.77
C LEU A 809 34.85 26.21 -20.69
N ARG A 810 34.92 27.51 -20.36
CA ARG A 810 34.27 28.57 -21.15
C ARG A 810 35.03 28.96 -22.41
N GLU A 811 36.36 28.79 -22.45
CA GLU A 811 37.21 29.14 -23.61
C GLU A 811 37.72 27.93 -24.39
N ASN A 812 37.44 26.71 -23.91
CA ASN A 812 37.94 25.49 -24.51
C ASN A 812 37.16 25.10 -25.77
N ALA A 813 37.68 25.50 -26.94
CA ALA A 813 37.10 25.20 -28.25
C ALA A 813 36.95 23.69 -28.54
N GLU A 814 37.86 22.85 -28.03
CA GLU A 814 37.75 21.39 -28.18
C GLU A 814 36.57 20.82 -27.38
N TYR A 815 36.30 21.38 -26.19
CA TYR A 815 35.14 21.00 -25.38
C TYR A 815 33.82 21.43 -26.02
N GLN A 816 33.76 22.65 -26.58
CA GLN A 816 32.58 23.15 -27.30
C GLN A 816 32.28 22.30 -28.54
N ALA A 817 33.29 22.01 -29.37
CA ALA A 817 33.14 21.16 -30.54
C ALA A 817 32.70 19.72 -30.19
N ALA A 818 33.24 19.15 -29.09
CA ALA A 818 32.84 17.81 -28.64
C ALA A 818 31.39 17.77 -28.11
N ARG A 819 30.91 18.86 -27.48
CA ARG A 819 29.51 18.99 -27.03
C ARG A 819 28.55 19.23 -28.20
N GLU A 820 28.93 19.99 -29.21
CA GLU A 820 28.14 20.13 -30.45
C GLU A 820 28.02 18.80 -31.20
N LYS A 821 29.12 18.04 -31.27
CA LYS A 821 29.13 16.69 -31.83
C LYS A 821 28.25 15.73 -31.03
N GLU A 822 28.26 15.83 -29.70
CA GLU A 822 27.36 15.05 -28.82
C GLU A 822 25.89 15.34 -29.10
N SER A 823 25.54 16.63 -29.20
CA SER A 823 24.19 17.08 -29.53
C SER A 823 23.75 16.56 -30.90
N THR A 824 24.62 16.65 -31.90
CA THR A 824 24.34 16.16 -33.26
C THR A 824 24.12 14.65 -33.30
N LEU A 825 24.98 13.88 -32.62
CA LEU A 825 24.84 12.42 -32.52
C LEU A 825 23.56 12.02 -31.78
N ASN A 826 23.24 12.69 -30.67
CA ASN A 826 22.00 12.43 -29.92
C ASN A 826 20.76 12.74 -30.75
N ASN A 827 20.74 13.85 -31.49
CA ASN A 827 19.61 14.20 -32.35
C ASN A 827 19.43 13.19 -33.49
N GLN A 828 20.53 12.72 -34.10
CA GLN A 828 20.47 11.68 -35.13
C GLN A 828 19.99 10.34 -34.59
N ILE A 829 20.49 9.92 -33.42
CA ILE A 829 20.07 8.68 -32.76
C ILE A 829 18.59 8.77 -32.39
N LYS A 830 18.16 9.87 -31.74
CA LYS A 830 16.78 10.10 -31.34
C LYS A 830 15.84 10.08 -32.55
N PHE A 831 16.19 10.79 -33.62
CA PHE A 831 15.41 10.79 -34.87
C PHE A 831 15.29 9.37 -35.47
N LEU A 832 16.39 8.62 -35.58
CA LEU A 832 16.35 7.26 -36.13
C LEU A 832 15.61 6.28 -35.20
N GLN A 833 15.72 6.42 -33.88
CA GLN A 833 14.98 5.64 -32.89
C GLN A 833 13.48 5.90 -32.99
N GLU A 834 13.06 7.17 -33.05
CA GLU A 834 11.66 7.56 -33.25
C GLU A 834 11.08 6.96 -34.54
N LEU A 835 11.86 6.94 -35.62
CA LEU A 835 11.44 6.31 -36.86
C LEU A 835 11.39 4.77 -36.73
N ILE A 836 12.35 4.14 -36.05
CA ILE A 836 12.34 2.69 -35.77
C ILE A 836 11.14 2.27 -34.93
N ASP A 837 10.80 3.03 -33.90
CA ASP A 837 9.68 2.73 -33.00
C ASP A 837 8.33 2.83 -33.73
N LYS A 838 8.26 3.70 -34.74
CA LYS A 838 7.13 3.83 -35.66
C LYS A 838 7.16 2.80 -36.80
N THR A 839 8.24 2.02 -36.95
CA THR A 839 8.42 1.10 -38.08
C THR A 839 7.84 -0.29 -37.81
N LYS A 840 7.01 -0.79 -38.74
CA LYS A 840 6.55 -2.17 -38.80
C LYS A 840 7.25 -2.92 -39.95
N ILE A 841 7.60 -4.18 -39.70
CA ILE A 841 8.18 -5.06 -40.72
C ILE A 841 7.08 -5.63 -41.62
N ILE A 842 7.29 -5.54 -42.94
CA ILE A 842 6.40 -6.15 -43.95
C ILE A 842 6.60 -7.66 -43.94
N ASP A 843 5.53 -8.42 -43.67
CA ASP A 843 5.56 -9.89 -43.76
C ASP A 843 5.36 -10.34 -45.22
N LEU A 844 6.47 -10.54 -45.93
CA LEU A 844 6.48 -10.94 -47.34
C LEU A 844 5.85 -12.32 -47.59
N SER A 845 5.69 -13.16 -46.55
CA SER A 845 5.12 -14.51 -46.70
C SER A 845 3.60 -14.52 -46.90
N GLN A 846 2.92 -13.42 -46.56
CA GLN A 846 1.47 -13.30 -46.60
C GLN A 846 0.94 -12.54 -47.81
N ILE A 847 1.83 -12.18 -48.75
CA ILE A 847 1.47 -11.37 -49.91
C ILE A 847 0.91 -12.26 -51.02
N SER A 848 -0.37 -12.07 -51.33
CA SER A 848 -1.11 -12.88 -52.32
C SER A 848 -0.77 -12.52 -53.76
N GLY A 849 -0.43 -11.26 -54.03
CA GLY A 849 -0.23 -10.72 -55.38
C GLY A 849 -1.53 -10.48 -56.17
N GLU A 850 -2.68 -10.46 -55.50
CA GLU A 850 -3.98 -10.19 -56.12
C GLU A 850 -4.25 -8.69 -56.30
N GLU A 851 -3.68 -7.86 -55.42
CA GLU A 851 -3.73 -6.40 -55.42
C GLU A 851 -2.34 -5.84 -55.11
N VAL A 852 -2.09 -4.59 -55.52
CA VAL A 852 -0.81 -3.93 -55.27
C VAL A 852 -0.69 -3.54 -53.80
N THR A 853 0.26 -4.15 -53.10
CA THR A 853 0.62 -3.83 -51.71
C THR A 853 2.13 -3.73 -51.55
N PRO A 854 2.64 -3.15 -50.44
CA PRO A 854 4.06 -3.22 -50.12
C PRO A 854 4.52 -4.69 -50.01
N GLY A 855 5.60 -5.02 -50.71
CA GLY A 855 6.10 -6.37 -50.96
C GLY A 855 5.56 -7.03 -52.23
N THR A 856 5.04 -6.25 -53.18
CA THR A 856 4.69 -6.74 -54.54
C THR A 856 5.61 -6.16 -55.61
N THR A 857 5.81 -6.92 -56.68
CA THR A 857 6.38 -6.45 -57.94
C THR A 857 5.24 -6.26 -58.95
N VAL A 858 5.11 -5.03 -59.44
CA VAL A 858 4.04 -4.58 -60.33
C VAL A 858 4.62 -4.28 -61.69
N GLN A 859 4.05 -4.90 -62.73
CA GLN A 859 4.35 -4.57 -64.11
C GLN A 859 3.31 -3.61 -64.64
N ILE A 860 3.75 -2.46 -65.15
CA ILE A 860 2.87 -1.41 -65.69
C ILE A 860 3.17 -1.14 -67.17
N GLU A 861 2.17 -0.61 -67.88
CA GLU A 861 2.33 0.00 -69.20
C GLU A 861 2.15 1.51 -69.08
N ARG A 862 3.17 2.26 -69.51
CA ARG A 862 3.19 3.73 -69.56
C ARG A 862 3.67 4.15 -70.94
N ASN A 863 2.91 4.98 -71.66
CA ASN A 863 3.29 5.48 -72.99
C ASN A 863 3.71 4.37 -73.99
N ALA A 864 2.95 3.26 -74.02
CA ALA A 864 3.24 2.05 -74.82
C ALA A 864 4.58 1.35 -74.51
N LYS A 865 5.21 1.64 -73.37
CA LYS A 865 6.38 0.92 -72.84
C LYS A 865 6.01 0.16 -71.58
N LYS A 866 6.60 -1.02 -71.40
CA LYS A 866 6.41 -1.85 -70.20
C LYS A 866 7.54 -1.62 -69.20
N GLU A 867 7.17 -1.33 -67.97
CA GLU A 867 8.08 -1.08 -66.85
C GLU A 867 7.69 -2.00 -65.68
N SER A 868 8.65 -2.36 -64.83
CA SER A 868 8.42 -3.21 -63.66
C SER A 868 9.02 -2.56 -62.43
N TYR A 869 8.22 -2.41 -61.39
CA TYR A 869 8.62 -1.79 -60.13
C TYR A 869 8.31 -2.71 -58.96
N THR A 870 9.23 -2.81 -58.01
CA THR A 870 8.96 -3.48 -56.73
C THR A 870 8.62 -2.42 -55.70
N ILE A 871 7.47 -2.55 -55.06
CA ILE A 871 7.04 -1.63 -54.00
C ILE A 871 7.46 -2.24 -52.67
N LEU A 872 8.34 -1.57 -51.94
CA LEU A 872 8.77 -1.96 -50.60
C LEU A 872 8.59 -0.81 -49.61
N GLY A 873 9.20 -0.94 -48.43
CA GLY A 873 9.09 0.02 -47.37
C GLY A 873 9.89 1.30 -47.58
N PHE A 874 9.71 2.24 -46.64
CA PHE A 874 10.27 3.58 -46.66
C PHE A 874 11.80 3.60 -46.79
N TRP A 875 12.50 2.63 -46.19
CA TRP A 875 13.97 2.53 -46.22
C TRP A 875 14.53 1.64 -47.33
N ASP A 876 13.67 1.07 -48.18
CA ASP A 876 14.05 0.03 -49.13
C ASP A 876 14.32 0.57 -50.55
N THR A 877 14.09 1.85 -50.78
CA THR A 877 14.21 2.51 -52.10
C THR A 877 15.58 2.25 -52.74
N ASN A 878 15.57 1.77 -53.98
CA ASN A 878 16.78 1.55 -54.77
C ASN A 878 16.47 1.73 -56.25
N GLU A 879 16.96 2.83 -56.83
CA GLU A 879 16.71 3.21 -58.22
C GLU A 879 17.30 2.19 -59.21
N GLU A 880 18.51 1.69 -58.95
CA GLU A 880 19.18 0.70 -59.83
C GLU A 880 18.43 -0.63 -59.90
N LYS A 881 17.69 -0.98 -58.84
CA LYS A 881 16.88 -2.21 -58.75
C LYS A 881 15.39 -1.99 -59.05
N HIS A 882 14.99 -0.78 -59.46
CA HIS A 882 13.59 -0.40 -59.65
C HIS A 882 12.71 -0.65 -58.41
N ILE A 883 13.25 -0.41 -57.21
CA ILE A 883 12.52 -0.52 -55.94
C ILE A 883 12.01 0.87 -55.53
N LEU A 884 10.70 1.01 -55.42
CA LEU A 884 10.02 2.22 -54.97
C LEU A 884 9.55 2.05 -53.53
N ALA A 885 9.70 3.10 -52.71
CA ALA A 885 8.98 3.16 -51.44
C ALA A 885 7.47 3.32 -51.69
N TYR A 886 6.68 2.65 -50.85
CA TYR A 886 5.20 2.67 -50.92
C TYR A 886 4.59 4.08 -50.89
N ASN A 887 5.27 5.04 -50.26
CA ASN A 887 4.82 6.42 -50.14
C ASN A 887 5.28 7.33 -51.32
N SER A 888 5.97 6.79 -52.32
CA SER A 888 6.30 7.56 -53.53
C SER A 888 5.05 7.84 -54.38
N PRO A 889 4.96 8.96 -55.13
CA PRO A 889 3.75 9.33 -55.87
C PRO A 889 3.25 8.24 -56.82
N LEU A 890 4.16 7.57 -57.52
CA LEU A 890 3.84 6.48 -58.43
C LEU A 890 3.39 5.22 -57.69
N ALA A 891 4.07 4.83 -56.59
CA ALA A 891 3.67 3.66 -55.81
C ALA A 891 2.33 3.88 -55.09
N LYS A 892 2.14 5.05 -54.45
CA LYS A 892 0.92 5.43 -53.73
C LYS A 892 -0.30 5.37 -54.64
N ALA A 893 -0.15 5.80 -55.89
CA ALA A 893 -1.23 5.73 -56.88
C ALA A 893 -1.53 4.30 -57.37
N MET A 894 -0.56 3.39 -57.31
CA MET A 894 -0.76 1.98 -57.67
C MET A 894 -1.34 1.14 -56.52
N LEU A 895 -1.18 1.53 -55.26
CA LEU A 895 -1.66 0.78 -54.08
C LEU A 895 -3.15 0.45 -54.18
N GLY A 896 -3.51 -0.81 -53.87
CA GLY A 896 -4.87 -1.34 -54.01
C GLY A 896 -5.32 -1.61 -55.46
N GLY A 897 -4.51 -1.25 -56.45
CA GLY A 897 -4.78 -1.52 -57.85
C GLY A 897 -4.78 -3.02 -58.17
N LYS A 898 -5.62 -3.43 -59.12
CA LYS A 898 -5.74 -4.82 -59.59
C LYS A 898 -5.25 -4.99 -61.02
N LYS A 899 -4.99 -6.24 -61.41
CA LYS A 899 -4.59 -6.58 -62.79
C LYS A 899 -5.61 -6.06 -63.81
N ASN A 900 -5.11 -5.46 -64.89
CA ASN A 900 -5.85 -4.79 -65.96
C ASN A 900 -6.54 -3.47 -65.58
N GLN A 901 -6.28 -2.91 -64.41
CA GLN A 901 -6.82 -1.61 -64.01
C GLN A 901 -6.02 -0.46 -64.63
N ASP A 902 -6.73 0.54 -65.15
CA ASP A 902 -6.18 1.80 -65.63
C ASP A 902 -6.18 2.83 -64.49
N ILE A 903 -5.07 3.55 -64.30
CA ILE A 903 -4.84 4.51 -63.23
C ILE A 903 -4.26 5.80 -63.83
N ASN A 904 -4.83 6.94 -63.46
CA ASN A 904 -4.28 8.26 -63.82
C ASN A 904 -3.52 8.82 -62.62
N VAL A 905 -2.26 9.22 -62.85
CA VAL A 905 -1.36 9.69 -61.79
C VAL A 905 -0.72 11.00 -62.21
N GLU A 906 -0.79 12.01 -61.34
CA GLU A 906 -0.04 13.25 -61.52
C GLU A 906 1.40 13.05 -61.03
N ILE A 907 2.37 13.14 -61.93
CA ILE A 907 3.81 13.03 -61.58
C ILE A 907 4.50 14.32 -62.01
N GLY A 908 4.88 15.15 -61.04
CA GLY A 908 5.58 16.42 -61.31
C GLY A 908 4.75 17.43 -62.10
N GLY A 909 3.43 17.48 -61.88
CA GLY A 909 2.51 18.41 -62.56
C GLY A 909 2.05 17.96 -63.95
N GLN A 910 2.30 16.70 -64.33
CA GLN A 910 1.83 16.12 -65.59
C GLN A 910 0.97 14.88 -65.31
N ASP A 911 -0.18 14.80 -65.98
CA ASP A 911 -1.06 13.63 -65.93
C ASP A 911 -0.45 12.48 -66.73
N VAL A 912 -0.23 11.36 -66.04
CA VAL A 912 0.33 10.14 -66.60
C VAL A 912 -0.69 9.03 -66.49
N HIS A 913 -1.07 8.47 -67.63
CA HIS A 913 -1.92 7.28 -67.69
C HIS A 913 -1.06 6.02 -67.60
N ILE A 914 -1.33 5.15 -66.63
CA ILE A 914 -0.68 3.86 -66.45
C ILE A 914 -1.70 2.72 -66.40
N LYS A 915 -1.33 1.55 -66.92
CA LYS A 915 -2.14 0.34 -66.83
C LYS A 915 -1.39 -0.76 -66.10
N ILE A 916 -2.00 -1.36 -65.08
CA ILE A 916 -1.40 -2.50 -64.37
C ILE A 916 -1.56 -3.77 -65.22
N LEU A 917 -0.45 -4.34 -65.65
CA LEU A 917 -0.42 -5.55 -66.49
C LEU A 917 -0.34 -6.84 -65.66
N ASP A 918 0.45 -6.84 -64.59
CA ASP A 918 0.69 -8.02 -63.76
C ASP A 918 1.14 -7.63 -62.35
N ILE A 919 0.81 -8.45 -61.36
CA ILE A 919 1.19 -8.27 -59.95
C ILE A 919 1.73 -9.60 -59.45
N LYS A 920 2.90 -9.58 -58.83
CA LYS A 920 3.53 -10.77 -58.24
C LYS A 920 4.04 -10.47 -56.83
N PRO A 921 3.98 -11.43 -55.89
CA PRO A 921 4.66 -11.28 -54.60
C PRO A 921 6.16 -11.14 -54.81
N TYR A 922 6.79 -10.19 -54.10
CA TYR A 922 8.24 -10.04 -54.08
C TYR A 922 8.85 -11.22 -53.31
N LYS A 923 9.74 -11.95 -53.97
CA LYS A 923 10.55 -13.01 -53.35
C LYS A 923 11.97 -12.48 -53.37
N GLY A 924 12.42 -11.99 -52.21
CA GLY A 924 13.69 -11.29 -52.02
C GLY A 924 14.89 -11.91 -52.70
#